data_AF-A0A5D9CSN8-F1
#
_entry.id   AF-A0A5D9CSN8-F1
#
_cell.length_a   1.000
_cell.length_b   1.000
_cell.length_c   1.000
_cell.angle_alpha   90.00
_cell.angle_beta   90.00
_cell.angle_gamma   90.00
#
_symmetry.space_group_name_H-M   'P 1'
#
loop_
_entity.id
_entity.type
_entity.pdbx_description
1 polymer ?
#
loop_
_entity_poly.entity_id
_entity_poly.type
_entity_poly.pdbx_seq_one_letter_code
_entity_poly.pdbx_strand_id
1 'polypeptide(L)'
;MFSKILIANRGEIACRIIRTATKMGIRTVAVYSDADRNAMHVALADEAIAIGPAPARTSYLDGEKIIAAAKACGAEAIHPGYGFLSENAGFAEACAAAGLVFIGPPATAIRAMGGKSEAKALMAKAGVPVVPGYHGEDQAEERLGNEADAIGYPVLLKASAGGGGKGMRIVRQKRDFAAELAGAKREALAAFGNDRMLIEKYLERPRHVEVQVFADGHGNCVSLFERDCSIQRRHQKVIEEAPAPDLPDALRQRMYEAAVAAARAIDYRGAGTVEFLLDPSGDFYFMEMNTRLQVEHPVTEYITGLDLVEWQIRVANGEALPEDWANLSINGHAIEARIYAEDPAHDFLPSIGTISHLVFPDQGPHVRIDSGIRAGDAITVHYDPMIAKLIVWDRDRPSAVRRLRLALEKLAICGVTSNAAFLTRLAGLAAFANADLDTGFIARHEAALFAPAATDGNEIAMTALGLLLARQKNGKPDSQADPYSPWNTTAAFRLNAPARETLCFVFDNQPLSVGVTHEAGGFSLEIDGRAISAHGGLSEDGKFRATVEGRKRQGHFFAEDGRYTLFLDGEHYRISQPDPVDIADAATHAGGLEAPMPGVIRALLSSDGAAVEAGEALVVMEAMKMEHTIRAPAKGTVTAINCIEGDMVAAGAVLVDFEPEGR
;
A
#
# COMPACT_ATOMS: atom_id res chain seq x y z
N MET A 1 -10.57 32.84 -8.92
CA MET A 1 -10.05 31.54 -9.39
C MET A 1 -8.55 31.66 -9.47
N PHE A 2 -7.79 30.76 -8.83
CA PHE A 2 -6.32 30.81 -8.88
C PHE A 2 -5.82 30.62 -10.32
N SER A 3 -4.79 31.38 -10.68
CA SER A 3 -4.08 31.25 -11.95
C SER A 3 -2.94 30.24 -11.88
N LYS A 4 -2.29 30.11 -10.72
CA LYS A 4 -1.18 29.16 -10.49
C LYS A 4 -1.18 28.62 -9.07
N ILE A 5 -1.03 27.30 -8.93
CA ILE A 5 -0.90 26.62 -7.63
C ILE A 5 0.35 25.74 -7.58
N LEU A 6 0.95 25.64 -6.39
CA LEU A 6 2.03 24.71 -6.11
C LEU A 6 1.48 23.47 -5.40
N ILE A 7 1.94 22.29 -5.81
CA ILE A 7 1.56 21.01 -5.20
C ILE A 7 2.70 20.59 -4.28
N ALA A 8 2.49 20.66 -2.96
CA ALA A 8 3.48 20.34 -1.94
C ALA A 8 3.47 18.84 -1.60
N ASN A 9 3.51 17.99 -2.62
CA ASN A 9 3.47 16.54 -2.50
C ASN A 9 4.13 15.86 -3.71
N ARG A 10 4.13 14.52 -3.73
CA ARG A 10 4.70 13.67 -4.79
C ARG A 10 3.78 12.51 -5.14
N GLY A 11 4.22 11.65 -6.06
CA GLY A 11 3.56 10.39 -6.36
C GLY A 11 2.16 10.57 -6.94
N GLU A 12 1.28 9.59 -6.68
CA GLU A 12 -0.06 9.56 -7.30
C GLU A 12 -0.88 10.81 -6.96
N ILE A 13 -0.84 11.27 -5.71
CA ILE A 13 -1.65 12.40 -5.27
C ILE A 13 -1.24 13.71 -5.94
N ALA A 14 0.06 13.91 -6.17
CA ALA A 14 0.51 15.06 -6.92
C ALA A 14 -0.03 15.02 -8.35
N CYS A 15 0.01 13.85 -9.01
CA CYS A 15 -0.59 13.67 -10.32
C CYS A 15 -2.10 13.88 -10.33
N ARG A 16 -2.81 13.37 -9.31
CA ARG A 16 -4.24 13.54 -9.11
C ARG A 16 -4.63 15.01 -9.02
N ILE A 17 -3.88 15.81 -8.26
CA ILE A 17 -4.13 17.25 -8.10
C ILE A 17 -3.82 17.99 -9.40
N ILE A 18 -2.66 17.73 -10.01
CA ILE A 18 -2.25 18.37 -11.27
C ILE A 18 -3.31 18.13 -12.35
N ARG A 19 -3.79 16.89 -12.53
CA ARG A 19 -4.83 16.57 -13.52
C ARG A 19 -6.10 17.41 -13.34
N THR A 20 -6.55 17.63 -12.11
CA THR A 20 -7.74 18.46 -11.85
C THR A 20 -7.45 19.94 -12.07
N ALA A 21 -6.34 20.45 -11.56
CA ALA A 21 -5.94 21.84 -11.78
C ALA A 21 -5.80 22.17 -13.28
N THR A 22 -5.21 21.27 -14.08
CA THR A 22 -5.13 21.42 -15.54
C THR A 22 -6.52 21.43 -16.20
N LYS A 23 -7.45 20.55 -15.79
CA LYS A 23 -8.84 20.57 -16.30
C LYS A 23 -9.55 21.89 -15.98
N MET A 24 -9.24 22.49 -14.84
CA MET A 24 -9.76 23.80 -14.42
C MET A 24 -9.06 24.99 -15.10
N GLY A 25 -8.01 24.75 -15.91
CA GLY A 25 -7.24 25.81 -16.57
C GLY A 25 -6.25 26.53 -15.66
N ILE A 26 -5.82 25.90 -14.56
CA ILE A 26 -4.88 26.46 -13.58
C ILE A 26 -3.47 25.94 -13.89
N ARG A 27 -2.46 26.83 -13.87
CA ARG A 27 -1.06 26.43 -14.00
C ARG A 27 -0.58 25.70 -12.75
N THR A 28 0.24 24.68 -12.94
CA THR A 28 0.67 23.78 -11.88
C THR A 28 2.17 23.81 -11.69
N VAL A 29 2.60 23.84 -10.43
CA VAL A 29 4.02 23.75 -10.06
C VAL A 29 4.22 22.53 -9.17
N ALA A 30 5.01 21.56 -9.62
CA ALA A 30 5.46 20.44 -8.79
C ALA A 30 6.71 20.81 -7.99
N VAL A 31 6.89 20.18 -6.83
CA VAL A 31 8.18 20.16 -6.13
C VAL A 31 8.78 18.76 -6.16
N TYR A 32 10.11 18.68 -6.17
CA TYR A 32 10.80 17.40 -6.21
C TYR A 32 12.08 17.36 -5.39
N SER A 33 12.30 16.21 -4.75
CA SER A 33 13.60 15.83 -4.19
C SER A 33 14.55 15.35 -5.29
N ASP A 34 15.85 15.23 -5.00
CA ASP A 34 16.81 14.65 -5.94
C ASP A 34 16.42 13.24 -6.44
N ALA A 35 15.76 12.43 -5.59
CA ALA A 35 15.27 11.10 -5.98
C ALA A 35 14.05 11.14 -6.92
N ASP A 36 13.31 12.24 -6.93
CA ASP A 36 12.07 12.41 -7.71
C ASP A 36 12.27 13.24 -8.99
N ARG A 37 13.52 13.56 -9.37
CA ARG A 37 13.82 14.41 -10.53
C ARG A 37 13.12 13.98 -11.81
N ASN A 38 12.95 12.67 -12.00
CA ASN A 38 12.31 12.08 -13.18
C ASN A 38 10.90 11.54 -12.90
N ALA A 39 10.34 11.80 -11.70
CA ALA A 39 9.06 11.24 -11.30
C ALA A 39 7.89 11.73 -12.16
N MET A 40 6.82 10.93 -12.20
CA MET A 40 5.66 11.18 -13.05
C MET A 40 5.01 12.55 -12.81
N HIS A 41 4.93 13.03 -11.57
CA HIS A 41 4.32 14.32 -11.25
C HIS A 41 5.17 15.51 -11.69
N VAL A 42 6.50 15.36 -11.72
CA VAL A 42 7.43 16.38 -12.22
C VAL A 42 7.23 16.58 -13.72
N ALA A 43 7.14 15.48 -14.46
CA ALA A 43 6.90 15.52 -15.91
C ALA A 43 5.47 15.96 -16.29
N LEU A 44 4.52 15.92 -15.34
CA LEU A 44 3.12 16.27 -15.59
C LEU A 44 2.83 17.75 -15.34
N ALA A 45 3.53 18.39 -14.41
CA ALA A 45 3.32 19.80 -14.06
C ALA A 45 3.88 20.76 -15.13
N ASP A 46 3.35 21.98 -15.18
CA ASP A 46 3.84 23.03 -16.09
C ASP A 46 5.24 23.53 -15.70
N GLU A 47 5.52 23.58 -14.40
CA GLU A 47 6.81 23.94 -13.83
C GLU A 47 7.19 22.96 -12.70
N ALA A 48 8.49 22.81 -12.44
CA ALA A 48 8.96 21.98 -11.34
C ALA A 48 10.19 22.59 -10.63
N ILE A 49 10.19 22.56 -9.29
CA ILE A 49 11.25 23.14 -8.46
C ILE A 49 11.90 22.07 -7.57
N ALA A 50 13.23 22.02 -7.61
CA ALA A 50 14.00 21.16 -6.71
C ALA A 50 13.96 21.69 -5.27
N ILE A 51 13.71 20.81 -4.30
CA ILE A 51 13.59 21.15 -2.86
C ILE A 51 14.65 20.44 -2.00
N GLY A 52 15.67 19.85 -2.62
CA GLY A 52 16.84 19.28 -1.96
C GLY A 52 16.91 17.75 -2.02
N PRO A 53 17.62 17.12 -1.08
CA PRO A 53 17.99 15.71 -1.17
C PRO A 53 16.80 14.77 -0.94
N ALA A 54 17.03 13.49 -1.22
CA ALA A 54 16.00 12.44 -1.20
C ALA A 54 15.24 12.26 0.15
N PRO A 55 15.83 12.39 1.34
CA PRO A 55 15.08 12.22 2.57
C PRO A 55 14.00 13.29 2.76
N ALA A 56 12.74 12.86 2.93
CA ALA A 56 11.58 13.73 3.08
C ALA A 56 11.75 14.81 4.16
N ARG A 57 12.41 14.48 5.29
CA ARG A 57 12.67 15.40 6.40
C ARG A 57 13.41 16.67 5.98
N THR A 58 14.26 16.56 4.96
CA THR A 58 15.09 17.65 4.43
C THR A 58 14.59 18.17 3.07
N SER A 59 13.44 17.67 2.60
CA SER A 59 12.80 18.06 1.33
C SER A 59 11.30 18.31 1.53
N TYR A 60 10.44 17.32 1.33
CA TYR A 60 8.97 17.48 1.36
C TYR A 60 8.39 17.93 2.72
N LEU A 61 9.09 17.69 3.83
CA LEU A 61 8.71 18.14 5.17
C LEU A 61 9.36 19.47 5.57
N ASP A 62 10.18 20.06 4.70
CA ASP A 62 10.81 21.36 4.92
C ASP A 62 9.88 22.48 4.41
N GLY A 63 9.00 22.94 5.31
CA GLY A 63 7.99 23.95 4.98
C GLY A 63 8.58 25.28 4.49
N GLU A 64 9.78 25.66 4.95
CA GLU A 64 10.44 26.90 4.51
C GLU A 64 10.83 26.81 3.04
N LYS A 65 11.40 25.67 2.61
CA LYS A 65 11.71 25.43 1.20
C LYS A 65 10.47 25.41 0.31
N ILE A 66 9.38 24.80 0.77
CA ILE A 66 8.12 24.77 0.01
C ILE A 66 7.57 26.19 -0.18
N ILE A 67 7.54 27.00 0.87
CA ILE A 67 7.07 28.40 0.79
C ILE A 67 7.99 29.25 -0.09
N ALA A 68 9.31 29.05 0.00
CA ALA A 68 10.28 29.73 -0.84
C ALA A 68 10.07 29.38 -2.33
N ALA A 69 9.83 28.09 -2.64
CA ALA A 69 9.52 27.62 -3.98
C ALA A 69 8.22 28.26 -4.52
N ALA A 70 7.15 28.26 -3.71
CA ALA A 70 5.87 28.85 -4.08
C ALA A 70 5.99 30.35 -4.40
N LYS A 71 6.74 31.10 -3.58
CA LYS A 71 7.03 32.51 -3.82
C LYS A 71 7.84 32.73 -5.08
N ALA A 72 8.87 31.92 -5.32
CA ALA A 72 9.76 32.07 -6.46
C ALA A 72 9.05 31.84 -7.80
N CYS A 73 8.08 30.91 -7.87
CA CYS A 73 7.30 30.66 -9.09
C CYS A 73 6.03 31.52 -9.22
N GLY A 74 5.69 32.32 -8.19
CA GLY A 74 4.47 33.11 -8.16
C GLY A 74 3.19 32.28 -8.06
N ALA A 75 3.23 31.15 -7.35
CA ALA A 75 2.02 30.42 -7.00
C ALA A 75 1.18 31.23 -6.00
N GLU A 76 -0.14 31.20 -6.15
CA GLU A 76 -1.08 31.92 -5.27
C GLU A 76 -1.57 31.05 -4.11
N ALA A 77 -1.49 29.73 -4.29
CA ALA A 77 -1.94 28.75 -3.31
C ALA A 77 -1.05 27.51 -3.31
N ILE A 78 -1.02 26.80 -2.18
CA ILE A 78 -0.34 25.52 -2.00
C ILE A 78 -1.39 24.44 -1.73
N HIS A 79 -1.40 23.39 -2.54
CA HIS A 79 -2.17 22.18 -2.29
C HIS A 79 -1.27 21.13 -1.62
N PRO A 80 -1.51 20.75 -0.36
CA PRO A 80 -0.65 19.81 0.35
C PRO A 80 -0.93 18.35 -0.02
N GLY A 81 -2.11 18.04 -0.57
CA GLY A 81 -2.56 16.66 -0.80
C GLY A 81 -2.83 15.98 0.54
N TYR A 82 -2.22 14.81 0.75
CA TYR A 82 -2.29 14.07 2.01
C TYR A 82 -0.91 13.65 2.50
N GLY A 83 -0.76 13.42 3.80
CA GLY A 83 0.55 13.19 4.42
C GLY A 83 1.47 14.42 4.30
N PHE A 84 2.75 14.23 4.60
CA PHE A 84 3.74 15.32 4.67
C PHE A 84 3.27 16.50 5.52
N LEU A 85 3.01 17.65 4.90
CA LEU A 85 2.66 18.91 5.56
C LEU A 85 1.14 19.18 5.60
N SER A 86 0.30 18.24 5.11
CA SER A 86 -1.16 18.45 5.01
C SER A 86 -1.85 18.68 6.35
N GLU A 87 -1.30 18.12 7.43
CA GLU A 87 -1.85 18.18 8.79
C GLU A 87 -0.91 18.94 9.72
N ASN A 88 -0.05 19.80 9.17
CA ASN A 88 0.87 20.63 9.95
C ASN A 88 0.28 22.05 10.12
N ALA A 89 -0.25 22.32 11.32
CA ALA A 89 -0.84 23.63 11.64
C ALA A 89 0.17 24.79 11.48
N GLY A 90 1.43 24.57 11.87
CA GLY A 90 2.48 25.59 11.74
C GLY A 90 2.80 25.91 10.27
N PHE A 91 2.75 24.91 9.38
CA PHE A 91 2.91 25.12 7.95
C PHE A 91 1.74 25.90 7.35
N ALA A 92 0.50 25.59 7.73
CA ALA A 92 -0.68 26.34 7.28
C ALA A 92 -0.61 27.82 7.73
N GLU A 93 -0.19 28.08 8.97
CA GLU A 93 0.08 29.44 9.48
C GLU A 93 1.20 30.14 8.69
N ALA A 94 2.30 29.44 8.41
CA ALA A 94 3.40 29.98 7.64
C ALA A 94 3.01 30.31 6.19
N CYS A 95 2.15 29.50 5.55
CA CYS A 95 1.56 29.82 4.24
C CYS A 95 0.78 31.14 4.28
N ALA A 96 -0.11 31.30 5.27
CA ALA A 96 -0.89 32.52 5.44
C ALA A 96 -0.01 33.75 5.69
N ALA A 97 1.00 33.63 6.57
CA ALA A 97 1.98 34.68 6.83
C ALA A 97 2.81 35.04 5.58
N ALA A 98 2.98 34.10 4.66
CA ALA A 98 3.64 34.28 3.39
C ALA A 98 2.75 34.85 2.28
N GLY A 99 1.46 35.09 2.55
CA GLY A 99 0.48 35.56 1.57
C GLY A 99 -0.01 34.48 0.59
N LEU A 100 0.20 33.21 0.93
CA LEU A 100 -0.19 32.04 0.13
C LEU A 100 -1.44 31.40 0.73
N VAL A 101 -2.40 31.02 -0.12
CA VAL A 101 -3.57 30.28 0.34
C VAL A 101 -3.20 28.81 0.56
N PHE A 102 -3.40 28.30 1.77
CA PHE A 102 -3.33 26.87 2.04
C PHE A 102 -4.64 26.20 1.62
N ILE A 103 -4.60 25.30 0.63
CA ILE A 103 -5.79 24.60 0.14
C ILE A 103 -6.09 23.43 1.09
N GLY A 104 -6.79 23.74 2.17
CA GLY A 104 -7.12 22.81 3.25
C GLY A 104 -7.79 23.52 4.43
N PRO A 105 -7.96 22.84 5.56
CA PRO A 105 -8.56 23.43 6.75
C PRO A 105 -7.67 24.50 7.38
N PRO A 106 -8.24 25.43 8.17
CA PRO A 106 -7.46 26.42 8.89
C PRO A 106 -6.56 25.77 9.94
N ALA A 107 -5.43 26.41 10.26
CA ALA A 107 -4.45 25.91 11.23
C ALA A 107 -5.04 25.65 12.63
N THR A 108 -6.06 26.43 13.02
CA THR A 108 -6.81 26.22 14.27
C THR A 108 -7.54 24.87 14.29
N ALA A 109 -8.17 24.48 13.18
CA ALA A 109 -8.86 23.21 13.06
C ALA A 109 -7.88 22.03 13.05
N ILE A 110 -6.77 22.16 12.32
CA ILE A 110 -5.68 21.16 12.30
C ILE A 110 -5.14 20.93 13.72
N ARG A 111 -4.86 22.02 14.46
CA ARG A 111 -4.35 21.96 15.83
C ARG A 111 -5.36 21.33 16.79
N ALA A 112 -6.65 21.62 16.64
CA ALA A 112 -7.70 21.06 17.47
C ALA A 112 -7.80 19.53 17.36
N MET A 113 -7.46 18.96 16.20
CA MET A 113 -7.50 17.51 15.94
C MET A 113 -6.16 16.80 16.13
N GLY A 114 -5.06 17.52 16.35
CA GLY A 114 -3.71 16.92 16.47
C GLY A 114 -3.47 16.15 17.77
N GLY A 115 -4.22 16.42 18.84
CA GLY A 115 -4.10 15.73 20.14
C GLY A 115 -5.25 14.76 20.38
N LYS A 116 -4.96 13.48 20.69
CA LYS A 116 -5.99 12.43 20.86
C LYS A 116 -6.98 12.73 22.00
N SER A 117 -6.48 13.20 23.14
CA SER A 117 -7.31 13.48 24.31
C SER A 117 -8.16 14.74 24.09
N GLU A 118 -7.54 15.79 23.57
CA GLU A 118 -8.17 17.08 23.29
C GLU A 118 -9.25 16.94 22.22
N ALA A 119 -8.94 16.24 21.13
CA ALA A 119 -9.89 15.95 20.06
C ALA A 119 -11.12 15.20 20.60
N LYS A 120 -10.92 14.14 21.40
CA LYS A 120 -12.03 13.39 21.99
C LYS A 120 -12.88 14.22 22.94
N ALA A 121 -12.25 15.03 23.80
CA ALA A 121 -12.98 15.93 24.70
C ALA A 121 -13.80 16.96 23.93
N LEU A 122 -13.28 17.48 22.81
CA LEU A 122 -13.99 18.40 21.94
C LEU A 122 -15.16 17.71 21.21
N MET A 123 -14.94 16.52 20.69
CA MET A 123 -15.98 15.71 20.02
C MET A 123 -17.12 15.33 20.96
N ALA A 124 -16.79 14.92 22.20
CA ALA A 124 -17.80 14.64 23.21
C ALA A 124 -18.65 15.87 23.54
N LYS A 125 -18.03 17.05 23.65
CA LYS A 125 -18.75 18.33 23.84
C LYS A 125 -19.62 18.71 22.64
N ALA A 126 -19.22 18.30 21.43
CA ALA A 126 -19.97 18.49 20.20
C ALA A 126 -21.11 17.46 20.01
N GLY A 127 -21.34 16.56 20.98
CA GLY A 127 -22.38 15.54 20.91
C GLY A 127 -22.03 14.36 20.01
N VAL A 128 -20.77 14.23 19.60
CA VAL A 128 -20.28 13.11 18.79
C VAL A 128 -20.01 11.93 19.73
N PRO A 129 -20.56 10.73 19.47
CA PRO A 129 -20.30 9.55 20.28
C PRO A 129 -18.80 9.23 20.33
N VAL A 130 -18.23 9.09 21.52
CA VAL A 130 -16.82 8.69 21.71
C VAL A 130 -16.77 7.32 22.39
N VAL A 131 -15.72 6.54 22.12
CA VAL A 131 -15.54 5.23 22.76
C VAL A 131 -15.51 5.42 24.28
N PRO A 132 -16.31 4.67 25.06
CA PRO A 132 -16.25 4.72 26.52
C PRO A 132 -14.82 4.47 26.99
N GLY A 133 -14.30 5.34 27.85
CA GLY A 133 -12.90 5.30 28.20
C GLY A 133 -12.51 6.30 29.27
N TYR A 134 -11.30 6.11 29.80
CA TYR A 134 -10.65 7.02 30.73
C TYR A 134 -9.49 7.74 30.04
N HIS A 135 -9.56 9.08 30.08
CA HIS A 135 -8.58 9.99 29.48
C HIS A 135 -8.02 11.02 30.48
N GLY A 136 -8.27 10.81 31.77
CA GLY A 136 -7.92 11.76 32.82
C GLY A 136 -6.42 11.84 33.13
N GLU A 137 -6.08 12.83 33.95
CA GLU A 137 -4.71 13.13 34.37
C GLU A 137 -4.15 12.13 35.41
N ASP A 138 -5.01 11.42 36.13
CA ASP A 138 -4.58 10.49 37.18
C ASP A 138 -4.11 9.16 36.57
N GLN A 139 -2.80 8.95 36.60
CA GLN A 139 -2.11 7.81 35.99
C GLN A 139 -1.69 6.74 37.01
N ALA A 140 -2.20 6.82 38.25
CA ALA A 140 -1.97 5.80 39.26
C ALA A 140 -2.56 4.44 38.82
N GLU A 141 -1.80 3.36 38.99
CA GLU A 141 -2.20 2.01 38.55
C GLU A 141 -3.54 1.58 39.14
N GLU A 142 -3.78 1.87 40.43
CA GLU A 142 -5.05 1.58 41.09
C GLU A 142 -6.22 2.34 40.44
N ARG A 143 -6.03 3.62 40.10
CA ARG A 143 -7.05 4.41 39.41
C ARG A 143 -7.34 3.82 38.04
N LEU A 144 -6.31 3.55 37.26
CA LEU A 144 -6.41 2.97 35.93
C LEU A 144 -7.10 1.59 35.98
N GLY A 145 -6.80 0.76 36.97
CA GLY A 145 -7.47 -0.53 37.19
C GLY A 145 -8.95 -0.38 37.52
N ASN A 146 -9.31 0.57 38.40
CA ASN A 146 -10.70 0.86 38.74
C ASN A 146 -11.51 1.36 37.54
N GLU A 147 -10.90 2.17 36.67
CA GLU A 147 -11.52 2.63 35.43
C GLU A 147 -11.71 1.49 34.43
N ALA A 148 -10.73 0.60 34.27
CA ALA A 148 -10.87 -0.59 33.44
C ALA A 148 -12.00 -1.51 33.93
N ASP A 149 -12.14 -1.67 35.24
CA ASP A 149 -13.25 -2.42 35.85
C ASP A 149 -14.61 -1.75 35.58
N ALA A 150 -14.69 -0.42 35.66
CA ALA A 150 -15.91 0.35 35.40
C ALA A 150 -16.33 0.32 33.91
N ILE A 151 -15.37 0.39 32.99
CA ILE A 151 -15.59 0.24 31.53
C ILE A 151 -16.01 -1.20 31.19
N GLY A 152 -15.44 -2.17 31.91
CA GLY A 152 -15.65 -3.60 31.72
C GLY A 152 -14.77 -4.19 30.60
N TYR A 153 -14.16 -5.33 30.88
CA TYR A 153 -13.28 -6.04 29.95
C TYR A 153 -14.06 -6.65 28.75
N PRO A 154 -13.42 -6.83 27.58
CA PRO A 154 -12.05 -6.42 27.26
C PRO A 154 -11.88 -4.89 27.14
N VAL A 155 -10.72 -4.38 27.54
CA VAL A 155 -10.32 -2.98 27.40
C VAL A 155 -9.03 -2.87 26.59
N LEU A 156 -8.82 -1.72 25.98
CA LEU A 156 -7.65 -1.38 25.18
C LEU A 156 -6.87 -0.28 25.88
N LEU A 157 -5.63 -0.59 26.26
CA LEU A 157 -4.66 0.40 26.72
C LEU A 157 -4.03 1.06 25.51
N LYS A 158 -3.94 2.39 25.51
CA LYS A 158 -3.29 3.17 24.45
C LYS A 158 -2.37 4.22 25.04
N ALA A 159 -1.21 4.43 24.43
CA ALA A 159 -0.40 5.61 24.74
C ALA A 159 -1.18 6.89 24.37
N SER A 160 -1.11 7.89 25.25
CA SER A 160 -1.74 9.20 25.01
C SER A 160 -1.05 9.99 23.89
N ALA A 161 0.27 9.79 23.74
CA ALA A 161 1.08 10.34 22.67
C ALA A 161 1.35 9.27 21.58
N GLY A 162 1.53 9.71 20.34
CA GLY A 162 1.93 8.85 19.22
C GLY A 162 0.77 8.25 18.40
N GLY A 163 1.12 7.47 17.37
CA GLY A 163 0.18 6.85 16.40
C GLY A 163 0.68 5.47 15.91
N GLY A 164 -0.11 4.80 15.08
CA GLY A 164 0.32 3.56 14.39
C GLY A 164 0.37 2.28 15.26
N GLY A 165 -0.46 2.17 16.30
CA GLY A 165 -0.58 0.93 17.09
C GLY A 165 0.52 0.68 18.13
N LYS A 166 1.63 1.42 18.09
CA LYS A 166 2.72 1.31 19.09
C LYS A 166 2.23 1.73 20.48
N GLY A 167 2.50 0.90 21.49
CA GLY A 167 2.04 1.11 22.88
C GLY A 167 0.55 0.78 23.10
N MET A 168 -0.06 -0.02 22.22
CA MET A 168 -1.44 -0.48 22.36
C MET A 168 -1.52 -1.93 22.85
N ARG A 169 -2.28 -2.20 23.92
CA ARG A 169 -2.44 -3.55 24.47
C ARG A 169 -3.88 -3.87 24.84
N ILE A 170 -4.33 -5.06 24.43
CA ILE A 170 -5.68 -5.55 24.75
C ILE A 170 -5.61 -6.30 26.08
N VAL A 171 -6.38 -5.84 27.06
CA VAL A 171 -6.55 -6.54 28.33
C VAL A 171 -7.90 -7.23 28.32
N ARG A 172 -7.90 -8.57 28.31
CA ARG A 172 -9.13 -9.36 28.23
C ARG A 172 -9.80 -9.63 29.57
N GLN A 173 -9.04 -9.53 30.66
CA GLN A 173 -9.50 -9.88 32.00
C GLN A 173 -8.68 -9.14 33.05
N LYS A 174 -9.30 -8.85 34.20
CA LYS A 174 -8.71 -8.06 35.29
C LYS A 174 -7.33 -8.56 35.75
N ARG A 175 -7.12 -9.88 35.83
CA ARG A 175 -5.85 -10.45 36.31
C ARG A 175 -4.65 -10.10 35.44
N ASP A 176 -4.85 -9.74 34.17
CA ASP A 176 -3.77 -9.44 33.24
C ASP A 176 -3.45 -7.93 33.22
N PHE A 177 -4.29 -7.09 33.83
CA PHE A 177 -4.23 -5.63 33.68
C PHE A 177 -2.90 -5.03 34.09
N ALA A 178 -2.38 -5.37 35.28
CA ALA A 178 -1.13 -4.81 35.79
C ALA A 178 0.07 -5.14 34.88
N ALA A 179 0.14 -6.39 34.41
CA ALA A 179 1.21 -6.84 33.53
C ALA A 179 1.16 -6.14 32.16
N GLU A 180 -0.02 -6.05 31.56
CA GLU A 180 -0.19 -5.39 30.26
C GLU A 180 0.00 -3.87 30.34
N LEU A 181 -0.42 -3.23 31.44
CA LEU A 181 -0.17 -1.81 31.68
C LEU A 181 1.32 -1.51 31.80
N ALA A 182 2.06 -2.30 32.57
CA ALA A 182 3.51 -2.16 32.69
C ALA A 182 4.23 -2.41 31.35
N GLY A 183 3.73 -3.34 30.53
CA GLY A 183 4.19 -3.55 29.16
C GLY A 183 3.95 -2.34 28.27
N ALA A 184 2.71 -1.84 28.25
CA ALA A 184 2.31 -0.70 27.43
C ALA A 184 3.05 0.59 27.80
N LYS A 185 3.25 0.86 29.09
CA LYS A 185 4.03 2.03 29.56
C LYS A 185 5.49 1.98 29.13
N ARG A 186 6.15 0.82 29.22
CA ARG A 186 7.54 0.67 28.75
C ARG A 186 7.67 0.93 27.27
N GLU A 187 6.73 0.40 26.48
CA GLU A 187 6.69 0.60 25.03
C GLU A 187 6.41 2.07 24.66
N ALA A 188 5.45 2.70 25.33
CA ALA A 188 5.12 4.11 25.13
C ALA A 188 6.28 5.04 25.50
N LEU A 189 6.97 4.77 26.61
CA LEU A 189 8.15 5.52 27.03
C LEU A 189 9.30 5.37 26.04
N ALA A 190 9.56 4.15 25.56
CA ALA A 190 10.60 3.88 24.57
C ALA A 190 10.31 4.54 23.22
N ALA A 191 9.04 4.53 22.78
CA ALA A 191 8.64 5.04 21.47
C ALA A 191 8.42 6.57 21.45
N PHE A 192 7.89 7.15 22.54
CA PHE A 192 7.37 8.52 22.55
C PHE A 192 7.90 9.38 23.70
N GLY A 193 8.72 8.82 24.59
CA GLY A 193 9.22 9.54 25.78
C GLY A 193 8.12 9.91 26.77
N ASN A 194 6.94 9.29 26.67
CA ASN A 194 5.76 9.58 27.48
C ASN A 194 5.05 8.27 27.87
N ASP A 195 4.90 8.01 29.17
CA ASP A 195 4.28 6.81 29.73
C ASP A 195 2.79 6.99 30.08
N ARG A 196 2.20 8.14 29.77
CA ARG A 196 0.79 8.42 30.03
C ARG A 196 -0.11 7.59 29.12
N MET A 197 -1.06 6.92 29.75
CA MET A 197 -1.97 5.96 29.13
C MET A 197 -3.42 6.47 29.08
N LEU A 198 -4.15 5.94 28.11
CA LEU A 198 -5.60 6.03 27.95
C LEU A 198 -6.18 4.60 28.03
N ILE A 199 -7.38 4.47 28.59
CA ILE A 199 -8.12 3.20 28.64
C ILE A 199 -9.38 3.37 27.83
N GLU A 200 -9.65 2.47 26.91
CA GLU A 200 -10.86 2.50 26.10
C GLU A 200 -11.52 1.14 26.10
N LYS A 201 -12.84 1.10 25.88
CA LYS A 201 -13.53 -0.14 25.58
C LYS A 201 -12.91 -0.77 24.33
N TYR A 202 -12.55 -2.05 24.42
CA TYR A 202 -12.12 -2.80 23.24
C TYR A 202 -13.34 -3.34 22.50
N LEU A 203 -13.44 -3.00 21.21
CA LEU A 203 -14.45 -3.53 20.30
C LEU A 203 -13.85 -4.75 19.58
N GLU A 204 -14.54 -5.89 19.62
CA GLU A 204 -13.96 -7.15 19.14
C GLU A 204 -14.04 -7.32 17.62
N ARG A 205 -15.16 -6.93 17.01
CA ARG A 205 -15.37 -7.00 15.56
C ARG A 205 -15.84 -5.67 14.97
N PRO A 206 -15.11 -4.56 15.20
CA PRO A 206 -15.54 -3.28 14.69
C PRO A 206 -15.28 -3.20 13.19
N ARG A 207 -16.21 -2.56 12.49
CA ARG A 207 -15.97 -2.03 11.15
C ARG A 207 -15.36 -0.64 11.27
N HIS A 208 -14.38 -0.35 10.41
CA HIS A 208 -13.84 1.00 10.28
C HIS A 208 -14.67 1.70 9.20
N VAL A 209 -15.58 2.58 9.63
CA VAL A 209 -16.45 3.34 8.73
C VAL A 209 -16.18 4.81 8.91
N GLU A 210 -15.99 5.52 7.81
CA GLU A 210 -15.61 6.93 7.83
C GLU A 210 -16.55 7.77 6.98
N VAL A 211 -16.77 9.03 7.37
CA VAL A 211 -17.66 9.94 6.65
C VAL A 211 -16.85 11.05 6.02
N GLN A 212 -17.00 11.24 4.70
CA GLN A 212 -16.46 12.40 4.02
C GLN A 212 -17.24 13.64 4.45
N VAL A 213 -16.56 14.66 4.97
CA VAL A 213 -17.15 15.98 5.18
C VAL A 213 -16.53 16.99 4.22
N PHE A 214 -17.32 17.99 3.85
CA PHE A 214 -16.89 19.10 3.04
C PHE A 214 -17.50 20.40 3.57
N ALA A 215 -16.66 21.39 3.83
CA ALA A 215 -17.08 22.67 4.39
C ALA A 215 -16.48 23.86 3.63
N ASP A 216 -17.17 24.99 3.59
CA ASP A 216 -16.68 26.24 2.99
C ASP A 216 -16.38 27.35 4.01
N GLY A 217 -15.91 28.50 3.51
CA GLY A 217 -15.68 29.69 4.32
C GLY A 217 -16.95 30.48 4.71
N HIS A 218 -18.15 29.99 4.35
CA HIS A 218 -19.44 30.65 4.54
C HIS A 218 -20.31 29.95 5.61
N GLY A 219 -19.77 28.94 6.28
CA GLY A 219 -20.44 28.17 7.33
C GLY A 219 -21.25 26.98 6.80
N ASN A 220 -21.21 26.70 5.50
CA ASN A 220 -21.82 25.50 4.95
C ASN A 220 -20.91 24.29 5.21
N CYS A 221 -21.54 23.18 5.60
CA CYS A 221 -20.84 21.91 5.81
C CYS A 221 -21.81 20.78 5.51
N VAL A 222 -21.39 19.83 4.66
CA VAL A 222 -22.16 18.65 4.27
C VAL A 222 -21.35 17.38 4.44
N SER A 223 -22.04 16.25 4.60
CA SER A 223 -21.46 14.92 4.44
C SER A 223 -21.60 14.46 3.00
N LEU A 224 -20.53 13.91 2.42
CA LEU A 224 -20.53 13.29 1.08
C LEU A 224 -20.47 11.76 1.22
N PHE A 225 -21.40 11.25 2.04
CA PHE A 225 -21.58 9.84 2.39
C PHE A 225 -20.39 9.20 3.13
N GLU A 226 -20.53 7.92 3.43
CA GLU A 226 -19.56 7.11 4.14
C GLU A 226 -18.75 6.18 3.23
N ARG A 227 -17.61 5.72 3.76
CA ARG A 227 -16.77 4.66 3.22
C ARG A 227 -16.54 3.60 4.28
N ASP A 228 -16.43 2.34 3.87
CA ASP A 228 -15.93 1.26 4.70
C ASP A 228 -14.46 1.00 4.36
N CYS A 229 -13.60 1.07 5.37
CA CYS A 229 -12.16 0.84 5.29
C CYS A 229 -11.72 -0.28 6.24
N SER A 230 -12.63 -1.21 6.56
CA SER A 230 -12.39 -2.28 7.53
C SER A 230 -11.30 -3.24 7.08
N ILE A 231 -11.11 -3.41 5.78
CA ILE A 231 -10.08 -4.29 5.24
C ILE A 231 -8.72 -3.59 5.31
N GLN A 232 -8.06 -3.78 6.43
CA GLN A 232 -6.77 -3.16 6.76
C GLN A 232 -5.79 -4.17 7.35
N ARG A 233 -4.50 -3.92 7.18
CA ARG A 233 -3.40 -4.71 7.73
C ARG A 233 -2.57 -3.83 8.65
N ARG A 234 -2.48 -4.18 9.94
CA ARG A 234 -1.74 -3.38 10.95
C ARG A 234 -2.04 -1.86 10.87
N HIS A 235 -3.32 -1.51 10.74
CA HIS A 235 -3.82 -0.13 10.58
C HIS A 235 -3.52 0.55 9.23
N GLN A 236 -2.94 -0.15 8.26
CA GLN A 236 -2.82 0.31 6.87
C GLN A 236 -4.05 -0.17 6.09
N LYS A 237 -4.85 0.76 5.55
CA LYS A 237 -6.02 0.46 4.71
C LYS A 237 -5.57 -0.21 3.40
N VAL A 238 -6.29 -1.25 2.97
CA VAL A 238 -5.93 -2.07 1.80
C VAL A 238 -7.04 -2.08 0.75
N ILE A 239 -8.29 -2.27 1.20
CA ILE A 239 -9.49 -2.15 0.37
C ILE A 239 -10.45 -1.17 1.04
N GLU A 240 -10.99 -0.26 0.25
CA GLU A 240 -11.97 0.73 0.67
C GLU A 240 -13.18 0.67 -0.25
N GLU A 241 -14.38 0.85 0.28
CA GLU A 241 -15.59 0.85 -0.53
C GLU A 241 -16.59 1.92 -0.10
N ALA A 242 -17.33 2.44 -1.08
CA ALA A 242 -18.38 3.43 -0.87
C ALA A 242 -19.62 3.06 -1.69
N PRO A 243 -20.82 3.11 -1.11
CA PRO A 243 -21.10 3.30 0.32
C PRO A 243 -20.64 2.10 1.17
N ALA A 244 -20.68 2.23 2.50
CA ALA A 244 -20.44 1.10 3.40
C ALA A 244 -21.57 0.05 3.27
N PRO A 245 -21.27 -1.24 3.08
CA PRO A 245 -22.30 -2.26 2.90
C PRO A 245 -23.16 -2.43 4.15
N ASP A 246 -24.42 -2.82 3.95
CA ASP A 246 -25.36 -3.22 4.99
C ASP A 246 -25.58 -2.22 6.15
N LEU A 247 -25.31 -0.93 5.92
CA LEU A 247 -25.69 0.14 6.86
C LEU A 247 -27.16 0.53 6.67
N PRO A 248 -28.01 0.47 7.71
CA PRO A 248 -29.35 1.03 7.68
C PRO A 248 -29.34 2.56 7.52
N ASP A 249 -30.30 3.12 6.79
CA ASP A 249 -30.36 4.57 6.50
C ASP A 249 -30.41 5.44 7.77
N ALA A 250 -31.14 4.99 8.80
CA ALA A 250 -31.19 5.69 10.08
C ALA A 250 -29.83 5.76 10.79
N LEU A 251 -29.00 4.73 10.63
CA LEU A 251 -27.65 4.70 11.17
C LEU A 251 -26.71 5.61 10.36
N ARG A 252 -26.78 5.57 9.02
CA ARG A 252 -26.08 6.51 8.13
C ARG A 252 -26.36 7.95 8.53
N GLN A 253 -27.63 8.30 8.66
CA GLN A 253 -28.03 9.67 8.98
C GLN A 253 -27.45 10.13 10.32
N ARG A 254 -27.47 9.28 11.36
CA ARG A 254 -26.82 9.57 12.64
C ARG A 254 -25.31 9.79 12.51
N MET A 255 -24.62 8.99 11.69
CA MET A 255 -23.19 9.13 11.45
C MET A 255 -22.86 10.42 10.69
N TYR A 256 -23.69 10.79 9.70
CA TYR A 256 -23.54 12.03 8.93
C TYR A 256 -23.73 13.26 9.80
N GLU A 257 -24.78 13.27 10.63
CA GLU A 257 -25.04 14.35 11.58
C GLU A 257 -23.88 14.50 12.57
N ALA A 258 -23.37 13.39 13.10
CA ALA A 258 -22.21 13.40 13.98
C ALA A 258 -20.94 13.92 13.28
N ALA A 259 -20.69 13.52 12.03
CA ALA A 259 -19.53 13.99 11.27
C ALA A 259 -19.61 15.49 10.92
N VAL A 260 -20.79 15.98 10.53
CA VAL A 260 -21.02 17.41 10.29
C VAL A 260 -20.92 18.21 11.59
N ALA A 261 -21.42 17.69 12.70
CA ALA A 261 -21.26 18.32 14.03
C ALA A 261 -19.77 18.40 14.43
N ALA A 262 -19.00 17.33 14.21
CA ALA A 262 -17.55 17.31 14.44
C ALA A 262 -16.83 18.42 13.64
N ALA A 263 -17.10 18.51 12.34
CA ALA A 263 -16.50 19.51 11.46
C ALA A 263 -16.88 20.94 11.86
N ARG A 264 -18.16 21.19 12.18
CA ARG A 264 -18.63 22.51 12.63
C ARG A 264 -18.01 22.94 13.97
N ALA A 265 -17.76 22.00 14.88
CA ALA A 265 -17.18 22.28 16.20
C ALA A 265 -15.76 22.89 16.12
N ILE A 266 -15.07 22.74 14.99
CA ILE A 266 -13.71 23.25 14.76
C ILE A 266 -13.60 24.30 13.65
N ASP A 267 -14.73 24.84 13.16
CA ASP A 267 -14.75 25.75 12.01
C ASP A 267 -13.98 25.19 10.81
N TYR A 268 -14.22 23.91 10.51
CA TYR A 268 -13.50 23.17 9.47
C TYR A 268 -13.76 23.77 8.08
N ARG A 269 -12.77 23.65 7.17
CA ARG A 269 -12.88 24.08 5.76
C ARG A 269 -12.20 23.09 4.83
N GLY A 270 -12.72 23.01 3.60
CA GLY A 270 -12.27 22.05 2.58
C GLY A 270 -12.77 20.63 2.84
N ALA A 271 -12.05 19.66 2.28
CA ALA A 271 -12.32 18.24 2.48
C ALA A 271 -11.73 17.74 3.81
N GLY A 272 -12.49 16.93 4.53
CA GLY A 272 -12.04 16.25 5.75
C GLY A 272 -12.72 14.90 5.89
N THR A 273 -12.23 14.06 6.80
CA THR A 273 -12.85 12.75 7.04
C THR A 273 -12.94 12.48 8.53
N VAL A 274 -14.14 12.13 8.99
CA VAL A 274 -14.40 11.73 10.37
C VAL A 274 -14.46 10.21 10.40
N GLU A 275 -13.51 9.59 11.12
CA GLU A 275 -13.38 8.14 11.21
C GLU A 275 -14.13 7.60 12.44
N PHE A 276 -14.92 6.56 12.23
CA PHE A 276 -15.68 5.88 13.27
C PHE A 276 -15.33 4.38 13.34
N LEU A 277 -15.41 3.83 14.55
CA LEU A 277 -15.51 2.40 14.77
C LEU A 277 -16.98 2.05 14.97
N LEU A 278 -17.52 1.23 14.08
CA LEU A 278 -18.89 0.72 14.11
C LEU A 278 -18.90 -0.69 14.72
N ASP A 279 -19.60 -0.84 15.84
CA ASP A 279 -19.81 -2.13 16.50
C ASP A 279 -20.97 -2.90 15.84
N PRO A 280 -20.95 -4.25 15.85
CA PRO A 280 -22.08 -5.07 15.39
C PRO A 280 -23.42 -4.77 16.07
N SER A 281 -23.45 -4.15 17.26
CA SER A 281 -24.67 -3.67 17.91
C SER A 281 -25.38 -2.55 17.13
N GLY A 282 -24.68 -1.88 16.23
CA GLY A 282 -25.13 -0.66 15.55
C GLY A 282 -24.70 0.63 16.27
N ASP A 283 -23.96 0.53 17.37
CA ASP A 283 -23.30 1.68 17.99
C ASP A 283 -22.02 2.04 17.25
N PHE A 284 -21.78 3.34 17.08
CA PHE A 284 -20.56 3.84 16.45
C PHE A 284 -19.88 4.85 17.36
N TYR A 285 -18.56 4.93 17.22
CA TYR A 285 -17.74 5.75 18.10
C TYR A 285 -16.65 6.47 17.31
N PHE A 286 -16.48 7.76 17.57
CA PHE A 286 -15.43 8.59 16.99
C PHE A 286 -14.06 8.04 17.33
N MET A 287 -13.25 7.86 16.30
CA MET A 287 -11.85 7.47 16.41
C MET A 287 -10.95 8.69 16.29
N GLU A 288 -11.01 9.36 15.15
CA GLU A 288 -10.27 10.58 14.85
C GLU A 288 -10.88 11.34 13.68
N MET A 289 -10.39 12.56 13.42
CA MET A 289 -10.73 13.32 12.22
C MET A 289 -9.44 13.66 11.49
N ASN A 290 -9.32 13.16 10.27
CA ASN A 290 -8.20 13.48 9.38
C ASN A 290 -8.48 14.82 8.70
N THR A 291 -7.62 15.80 8.97
CA THR A 291 -7.84 17.19 8.55
C THR A 291 -7.25 17.45 7.15
N ARG A 292 -7.61 16.58 6.20
CA ARG A 292 -7.07 16.54 4.83
C ARG A 292 -7.99 15.75 3.90
N LEU A 293 -7.67 15.77 2.61
CA LEU A 293 -8.21 14.79 1.66
C LEU A 293 -7.73 13.38 2.04
N GLN A 294 -8.61 12.38 1.98
CA GLN A 294 -8.22 10.98 2.18
C GLN A 294 -7.67 10.35 0.90
N VAL A 295 -6.87 9.30 1.05
CA VAL A 295 -6.27 8.59 -0.09
C VAL A 295 -7.37 7.98 -0.97
N GLU A 296 -8.34 7.38 -0.30
CA GLU A 296 -9.54 6.67 -0.73
C GLU A 296 -10.71 7.59 -1.11
N HIS A 297 -10.49 8.90 -1.25
CA HIS A 297 -11.51 9.81 -1.77
C HIS A 297 -12.11 9.41 -3.14
N PRO A 298 -11.40 8.70 -4.07
CA PRO A 298 -11.99 8.34 -5.36
C PRO A 298 -13.23 7.46 -5.28
N VAL A 299 -13.41 6.61 -4.24
CA VAL A 299 -14.65 5.85 -4.10
C VAL A 299 -15.85 6.76 -3.81
N THR A 300 -15.64 7.83 -3.03
CA THR A 300 -16.66 8.88 -2.81
C THR A 300 -16.93 9.64 -4.10
N GLU A 301 -15.90 9.99 -4.87
CA GLU A 301 -16.07 10.66 -6.17
C GLU A 301 -16.93 9.85 -7.13
N TYR A 302 -16.74 8.53 -7.19
CA TYR A 302 -17.52 7.67 -8.07
C TYR A 302 -19.00 7.63 -7.73
N ILE A 303 -19.35 7.55 -6.45
CA ILE A 303 -20.76 7.47 -6.04
C ILE A 303 -21.47 8.82 -6.00
N THR A 304 -20.73 9.93 -5.94
CA THR A 304 -21.27 11.29 -5.93
C THR A 304 -21.22 11.98 -7.29
N GLY A 305 -20.29 11.59 -8.16
CA GLY A 305 -19.99 12.29 -9.41
C GLY A 305 -19.19 13.59 -9.23
N LEU A 306 -18.68 13.87 -8.02
CA LEU A 306 -17.94 15.09 -7.70
C LEU A 306 -16.43 14.89 -7.87
N ASP A 307 -15.72 15.95 -8.22
CA ASP A 307 -14.25 16.03 -8.12
C ASP A 307 -13.91 16.78 -6.82
N LEU A 308 -13.46 16.04 -5.79
CA LEU A 308 -13.22 16.63 -4.46
C LEU A 308 -12.04 17.59 -4.46
N VAL A 309 -11.03 17.36 -5.30
CA VAL A 309 -9.90 18.28 -5.48
C VAL A 309 -10.37 19.58 -6.12
N GLU A 310 -11.26 19.51 -7.11
CA GLU A 310 -11.84 20.69 -7.76
C GLU A 310 -12.51 21.58 -6.70
N TRP A 311 -13.33 20.96 -5.85
CA TRP A 311 -14.03 21.66 -4.78
C TRP A 311 -13.12 22.20 -3.69
N GLN A 312 -11.99 21.53 -3.40
CA GLN A 312 -11.01 22.05 -2.45
C GLN A 312 -10.43 23.37 -2.97
N ILE A 313 -10.12 23.43 -4.27
CA ILE A 313 -9.59 24.62 -4.93
C ILE A 313 -10.64 25.75 -4.96
N ARG A 314 -11.90 25.43 -5.31
CA ARG A 314 -13.01 26.41 -5.32
C ARG A 314 -13.26 27.04 -3.96
N VAL A 315 -13.38 26.20 -2.91
CA VAL A 315 -13.60 26.67 -1.54
C VAL A 315 -12.41 27.48 -1.03
N ALA A 316 -11.18 27.06 -1.32
CA ALA A 316 -9.98 27.84 -0.98
C ALA A 316 -9.94 29.19 -1.71
N ASN A 317 -10.55 29.27 -2.90
CA ASN A 317 -10.75 30.50 -3.65
C ASN A 317 -11.99 31.32 -3.20
N GLY A 318 -12.64 30.93 -2.09
CA GLY A 318 -13.75 31.66 -1.46
C GLY A 318 -15.13 31.35 -2.02
N GLU A 319 -15.28 30.36 -2.90
CA GLU A 319 -16.60 29.92 -3.38
C GLU A 319 -17.39 29.21 -2.27
N ALA A 320 -18.72 29.36 -2.30
CA ALA A 320 -19.63 28.64 -1.42
C ALA A 320 -19.98 27.26 -2.00
N LEU A 321 -20.31 26.31 -1.12
CA LEU A 321 -20.84 25.02 -1.55
C LEU A 321 -22.21 25.21 -2.23
N PRO A 322 -22.53 24.41 -3.25
CA PRO A 322 -23.85 24.42 -3.86
C PRO A 322 -24.95 24.03 -2.86
N GLU A 323 -26.09 24.70 -2.92
CA GLU A 323 -27.24 24.39 -2.05
C GLU A 323 -27.82 23.00 -2.31
N ASP A 324 -27.71 22.50 -3.55
CA ASP A 324 -28.24 21.20 -3.96
C ASP A 324 -27.43 20.01 -3.42
N TRP A 325 -26.25 20.24 -2.85
CA TRP A 325 -25.45 19.19 -2.20
C TRP A 325 -26.17 18.55 -1.01
N ALA A 326 -27.10 19.27 -0.39
CA ALA A 326 -27.97 18.70 0.65
C ALA A 326 -28.89 17.57 0.13
N ASN A 327 -29.09 17.48 -1.19
CA ASN A 327 -29.96 16.50 -1.85
C ASN A 327 -29.20 15.48 -2.72
N LEU A 328 -27.87 15.37 -2.56
CA LEU A 328 -27.09 14.35 -3.26
C LEU A 328 -27.62 12.95 -2.92
N SER A 329 -27.59 12.07 -3.92
CA SER A 329 -27.91 10.66 -3.77
C SER A 329 -26.70 9.79 -4.08
N ILE A 330 -26.67 8.61 -3.45
CA ILE A 330 -25.65 7.60 -3.74
C ILE A 330 -25.97 6.95 -5.08
N ASN A 331 -25.02 7.02 -6.02
CA ASN A 331 -25.13 6.35 -7.31
C ASN A 331 -24.20 5.14 -7.40
N GLY A 332 -24.76 3.93 -7.37
CA GLY A 332 -24.01 2.68 -7.48
C GLY A 332 -23.09 2.41 -6.29
N HIS A 333 -22.00 1.69 -6.55
CA HIS A 333 -21.04 1.23 -5.55
C HIS A 333 -19.63 1.25 -6.13
N ALA A 334 -18.70 1.81 -5.38
CA ALA A 334 -17.29 1.89 -5.73
C ALA A 334 -16.42 1.10 -4.75
N ILE A 335 -15.35 0.49 -5.26
CA ILE A 335 -14.35 -0.23 -4.47
C ILE A 335 -12.97 0.18 -4.96
N GLU A 336 -12.09 0.53 -4.04
CA GLU A 336 -10.69 0.85 -4.28
C GLU A 336 -9.79 -0.24 -3.68
N ALA A 337 -8.71 -0.56 -4.38
CA ALA A 337 -7.63 -1.40 -3.90
C ALA A 337 -6.29 -0.65 -4.02
N ARG A 338 -5.53 -0.62 -2.92
CA ARG A 338 -4.19 -0.04 -2.91
C ARG A 338 -3.15 -1.06 -3.38
N ILE A 339 -2.54 -0.78 -4.52
CA ILE A 339 -1.47 -1.60 -5.08
C ILE A 339 -0.14 -1.12 -4.51
N TYR A 340 0.50 -1.97 -3.72
CA TYR A 340 1.76 -1.68 -3.03
C TYR A 340 2.90 -2.55 -3.56
N ALA A 341 4.10 -1.95 -3.63
CA ALA A 341 5.36 -2.67 -3.77
C ALA A 341 5.75 -3.29 -2.41
N GLU A 342 5.06 -4.35 -2.03
CA GLU A 342 5.23 -5.11 -0.79
C GLU A 342 5.21 -6.60 -1.10
N ASP A 343 5.82 -7.42 -0.25
CA ASP A 343 5.82 -8.88 -0.35
C ASP A 343 4.90 -9.52 0.71
N PRO A 344 3.63 -9.82 0.40
CA PRO A 344 2.70 -10.44 1.34
C PRO A 344 3.22 -11.74 1.96
N ALA A 345 3.98 -12.55 1.22
CA ALA A 345 4.48 -13.84 1.71
C ALA A 345 5.51 -13.68 2.83
N HIS A 346 6.21 -12.54 2.88
CA HIS A 346 7.22 -12.21 3.88
C HIS A 346 6.76 -11.05 4.75
N ASP A 347 5.56 -11.15 5.35
CA ASP A 347 4.98 -10.12 6.23
C ASP A 347 4.96 -8.72 5.58
N PHE A 348 4.60 -8.66 4.29
CA PHE A 348 4.50 -7.42 3.50
C PHE A 348 5.72 -6.52 3.63
N LEU A 349 6.92 -7.11 3.63
CA LEU A 349 8.15 -6.33 3.58
C LEU A 349 8.11 -5.45 2.32
N PRO A 350 8.39 -4.15 2.43
CA PRO A 350 8.49 -3.28 1.27
C PRO A 350 9.51 -3.79 0.25
N SER A 351 9.14 -3.73 -1.02
CA SER A 351 9.97 -4.11 -2.16
C SER A 351 10.42 -2.85 -2.89
N ILE A 352 11.74 -2.68 -3.02
CA ILE A 352 12.33 -1.60 -3.80
C ILE A 352 12.92 -2.15 -5.09
N GLY A 353 13.09 -1.27 -6.08
CA GLY A 353 13.63 -1.65 -7.38
C GLY A 353 13.06 -0.81 -8.50
N THR A 354 13.51 -1.06 -9.72
CA THR A 354 12.97 -0.43 -10.93
C THR A 354 11.80 -1.25 -11.44
N ILE A 355 10.68 -0.60 -11.71
CA ILE A 355 9.51 -1.24 -12.34
C ILE A 355 9.81 -1.46 -13.82
N SER A 356 10.28 -2.64 -14.20
CA SER A 356 10.62 -2.95 -15.60
C SER A 356 9.40 -3.02 -16.50
N HIS A 357 8.32 -3.62 -16.00
CA HIS A 357 7.04 -3.77 -16.69
C HIS A 357 5.89 -3.41 -15.76
N LEU A 358 4.96 -2.62 -16.28
CA LEU A 358 3.76 -2.19 -15.57
C LEU A 358 2.57 -2.22 -16.52
N VAL A 359 1.67 -3.16 -16.29
CA VAL A 359 0.41 -3.29 -17.03
C VAL A 359 -0.74 -3.04 -16.08
N PHE A 360 -1.54 -2.03 -16.40
CA PHE A 360 -2.80 -1.74 -15.71
C PHE A 360 -4.00 -2.25 -16.54
N PRO A 361 -5.16 -2.53 -15.91
CA PRO A 361 -6.40 -2.76 -16.64
C PRO A 361 -6.81 -1.52 -17.45
N ASP A 362 -7.59 -1.75 -18.51
CA ASP A 362 -8.13 -0.67 -19.34
C ASP A 362 -8.99 0.28 -18.49
N GLN A 363 -8.67 1.57 -18.55
CA GLN A 363 -9.43 2.62 -17.86
C GLN A 363 -10.70 2.99 -18.63
N GLY A 364 -11.72 3.42 -17.91
CA GLY A 364 -13.00 3.85 -18.47
C GLY A 364 -13.99 4.29 -17.38
N PRO A 365 -15.29 4.43 -17.71
CA PRO A 365 -16.30 4.89 -16.77
C PRO A 365 -16.44 4.05 -15.49
N HIS A 366 -15.96 2.81 -15.52
CA HIS A 366 -16.10 1.85 -14.41
C HIS A 366 -14.76 1.40 -13.80
N VAL A 367 -13.64 1.82 -14.37
CA VAL A 367 -12.29 1.44 -13.89
C VAL A 367 -11.40 2.66 -14.02
N ARG A 368 -10.80 3.07 -12.91
CA ARG A 368 -9.88 4.20 -12.81
C ARG A 368 -8.59 3.74 -12.14
N ILE A 369 -7.48 4.27 -12.64
CA ILE A 369 -6.16 4.06 -12.05
C ILE A 369 -5.59 5.42 -11.69
N ASP A 370 -5.38 5.65 -10.41
CA ASP A 370 -4.61 6.78 -9.91
C ASP A 370 -3.19 6.27 -9.61
N SER A 371 -2.22 6.65 -10.44
CA SER A 371 -0.81 6.22 -10.31
C SER A 371 0.13 7.41 -10.45
N GLY A 372 1.23 7.36 -9.68
CA GLY A 372 2.39 8.24 -9.83
C GLY A 372 3.64 7.51 -10.34
N ILE A 373 3.47 6.27 -10.81
CA ILE A 373 4.54 5.35 -11.22
C ILE A 373 4.29 4.86 -12.65
N ARG A 374 5.37 4.78 -13.44
CA ARG A 374 5.43 4.28 -14.81
C ARG A 374 6.45 3.14 -14.92
N ALA A 375 6.34 2.34 -15.98
CA ALA A 375 7.45 1.44 -16.32
C ALA A 375 8.74 2.26 -16.54
N GLY A 376 9.84 1.79 -15.97
CA GLY A 376 11.14 2.47 -15.87
C GLY A 376 11.35 3.28 -14.60
N ASP A 377 10.31 3.61 -13.83
CA ASP A 377 10.45 4.34 -12.57
C ASP A 377 10.99 3.44 -11.47
N ALA A 378 11.69 4.03 -10.49
CA ALA A 378 12.21 3.32 -9.32
C ALA A 378 11.32 3.53 -8.09
N ILE A 379 10.98 2.43 -7.41
CA ILE A 379 10.50 2.45 -6.03
C ILE A 379 11.72 2.54 -5.12
N THR A 380 11.86 3.66 -4.40
CA THR A 380 13.03 3.97 -3.57
C THR A 380 12.72 3.82 -2.09
N VAL A 381 13.75 3.63 -1.27
CA VAL A 381 13.63 3.46 0.20
C VAL A 381 13.06 4.69 0.92
N HIS A 382 13.04 5.85 0.27
CA HIS A 382 12.77 7.15 0.92
C HIS A 382 11.28 7.44 1.11
N TYR A 383 10.40 6.74 0.41
CA TYR A 383 8.99 7.10 0.30
C TYR A 383 8.04 5.92 0.49
N ASP A 384 6.74 6.20 0.39
CA ASP A 384 5.67 5.21 0.48
C ASP A 384 5.71 4.22 -0.72
N PRO A 385 5.46 2.91 -0.51
CA PRO A 385 5.55 1.88 -1.55
C PRO A 385 4.33 1.81 -2.47
N MET A 386 3.33 2.69 -2.35
CA MET A 386 2.13 2.62 -3.17
C MET A 386 2.45 2.90 -4.65
N ILE A 387 2.17 1.92 -5.49
CA ILE A 387 2.34 1.98 -6.94
C ILE A 387 1.14 2.71 -7.55
N ALA A 388 -0.07 2.30 -7.17
CA ALA A 388 -1.31 2.84 -7.72
C ALA A 388 -2.50 2.55 -6.81
N LYS A 389 -3.60 3.27 -7.05
CA LYS A 389 -4.93 2.94 -6.57
C LYS A 389 -5.74 2.42 -7.75
N LEU A 390 -6.28 1.22 -7.64
CA LEU A 390 -7.22 0.64 -8.59
C LEU A 390 -8.62 0.84 -8.06
N ILE A 391 -9.41 1.65 -8.76
CA ILE A 391 -10.78 1.96 -8.37
C ILE A 391 -11.75 1.42 -9.40
N VAL A 392 -12.76 0.70 -8.94
CA VAL A 392 -13.86 0.21 -9.78
C VAL A 392 -15.18 0.77 -9.30
N TRP A 393 -16.12 0.92 -10.22
CA TRP A 393 -17.49 1.31 -9.92
C TRP A 393 -18.50 0.50 -10.73
N ASP A 394 -19.63 0.18 -10.13
CA ASP A 394 -20.77 -0.41 -10.83
C ASP A 394 -22.10 -0.03 -10.14
N ARG A 395 -23.23 -0.45 -10.71
CA ARG A 395 -24.58 -0.13 -10.20
C ARG A 395 -24.90 -0.72 -8.82
N ASP A 396 -24.17 -1.74 -8.39
CA ASP A 396 -24.36 -2.47 -7.14
C ASP A 396 -23.04 -3.09 -6.67
N ARG A 397 -22.93 -3.36 -5.36
CA ARG A 397 -21.73 -3.96 -4.76
C ARG A 397 -21.33 -5.29 -5.40
N PRO A 398 -22.23 -6.28 -5.61
CA PRO A 398 -21.85 -7.53 -6.26
C PRO A 398 -21.22 -7.32 -7.64
N SER A 399 -21.70 -6.36 -8.41
CA SER A 399 -21.16 -6.01 -9.74
C SER A 399 -19.80 -5.31 -9.62
N ALA A 400 -19.63 -4.40 -8.66
CA ALA A 400 -18.34 -3.79 -8.35
C ALA A 400 -17.29 -4.82 -7.90
N VAL A 401 -17.66 -5.79 -7.05
CA VAL A 401 -16.77 -6.89 -6.62
C VAL A 401 -16.34 -7.75 -7.81
N ARG A 402 -17.26 -8.15 -8.70
CA ARG A 402 -16.90 -8.90 -9.92
C ARG A 402 -15.94 -8.10 -10.80
N ARG A 403 -16.14 -6.79 -10.89
CA ARG A 403 -15.30 -5.89 -11.69
C ARG A 403 -13.92 -5.72 -11.08
N LEU A 404 -13.81 -5.59 -9.75
CA LEU A 404 -12.55 -5.51 -9.03
C LEU A 404 -11.70 -6.76 -9.30
N ARG A 405 -12.29 -7.95 -9.19
CA ARG A 405 -11.62 -9.22 -9.49
C ARG A 405 -11.02 -9.24 -10.90
N LEU A 406 -11.84 -8.98 -11.91
CA LEU A 406 -11.39 -8.96 -13.31
C LEU A 406 -10.35 -7.87 -13.61
N ALA A 407 -10.39 -6.75 -12.89
CA ALA A 407 -9.41 -5.67 -13.04
C ALA A 407 -8.06 -6.03 -12.41
N LEU A 408 -8.06 -6.66 -11.24
CA LEU A 408 -6.86 -7.16 -10.56
C LEU A 408 -6.17 -8.27 -11.37
N GLU A 409 -6.94 -9.17 -12.00
CA GLU A 409 -6.43 -10.25 -12.85
C GLU A 409 -5.59 -9.75 -14.05
N LYS A 410 -5.80 -8.50 -14.47
CA LYS A 410 -5.09 -7.89 -15.60
C LYS A 410 -3.77 -7.21 -15.19
N LEU A 411 -3.50 -7.06 -13.91
CA LEU A 411 -2.28 -6.42 -13.43
C LEU A 411 -1.06 -7.30 -13.74
N ALA A 412 -0.02 -6.69 -14.28
CA ALA A 412 1.30 -7.30 -14.36
C ALA A 412 2.36 -6.27 -13.95
N ILE A 413 3.08 -6.58 -12.88
CA ILE A 413 4.08 -5.70 -12.27
C ILE A 413 5.35 -6.50 -12.11
N CYS A 414 6.42 -6.07 -12.77
CA CYS A 414 7.72 -6.73 -12.70
C CYS A 414 8.80 -5.76 -12.20
N GLY A 415 9.95 -6.31 -11.79
CA GLY A 415 11.05 -5.58 -11.16
C GLY A 415 10.93 -5.35 -9.65
N VAL A 416 9.72 -5.44 -9.07
CA VAL A 416 9.48 -5.46 -7.61
C VAL A 416 8.43 -6.52 -7.27
N THR A 417 8.45 -7.00 -6.02
CA THR A 417 7.30 -7.76 -5.48
C THR A 417 6.15 -6.80 -5.21
N SER A 418 4.92 -7.23 -5.51
CA SER A 418 3.71 -6.44 -5.22
C SER A 418 2.65 -7.26 -4.51
N ASN A 419 1.71 -6.56 -3.88
CA ASN A 419 0.55 -7.17 -3.22
C ASN A 419 -0.58 -7.57 -4.20
N ALA A 420 -0.39 -7.48 -5.52
CA ALA A 420 -1.45 -7.66 -6.50
C ALA A 420 -2.13 -9.04 -6.42
N ALA A 421 -1.36 -10.13 -6.29
CA ALA A 421 -1.91 -11.48 -6.15
C ALA A 421 -2.68 -11.66 -4.83
N PHE A 422 -2.18 -11.06 -3.73
CA PHE A 422 -2.89 -11.05 -2.45
C PHE A 422 -4.26 -10.36 -2.59
N LEU A 423 -4.32 -9.21 -3.29
CA LEU A 423 -5.57 -8.51 -3.55
C LEU A 423 -6.53 -9.31 -4.42
N THR A 424 -6.03 -10.00 -5.46
CA THR A 424 -6.84 -10.90 -6.30
C THR A 424 -7.51 -11.98 -5.45
N ARG A 425 -6.74 -12.65 -4.58
CA ARG A 425 -7.26 -13.68 -3.68
C ARG A 425 -8.27 -13.13 -2.69
N LEU A 426 -8.00 -11.96 -2.12
CA LEU A 426 -8.90 -11.26 -1.20
C LEU A 426 -10.25 -10.95 -1.86
N ALA A 427 -10.22 -10.33 -3.04
CA ALA A 427 -11.42 -10.07 -3.84
C ALA A 427 -12.13 -11.38 -4.27
N GLY A 428 -11.39 -12.49 -4.27
CA GLY A 428 -11.83 -13.85 -4.50
C GLY A 428 -12.72 -14.46 -3.41
N LEU A 429 -12.59 -14.01 -2.16
CA LEU A 429 -13.18 -14.65 -0.98
C LEU A 429 -14.70 -14.48 -0.91
N ALA A 430 -15.39 -15.54 -0.49
CA ALA A 430 -16.83 -15.50 -0.23
C ALA A 430 -17.20 -14.52 0.90
N ALA A 431 -16.37 -14.42 1.94
CA ALA A 431 -16.58 -13.47 3.05
C ALA A 431 -16.56 -12.02 2.56
N PHE A 432 -15.64 -11.66 1.65
CA PHE A 432 -15.61 -10.34 1.03
C PHE A 432 -16.84 -10.10 0.14
N ALA A 433 -17.21 -11.09 -0.69
CA ALA A 433 -18.39 -11.00 -1.54
C ALA A 433 -19.70 -10.80 -0.74
N ASN A 434 -19.79 -11.41 0.44
CA ASN A 434 -20.96 -11.35 1.33
C ASN A 434 -20.93 -10.19 2.35
N ALA A 435 -19.94 -9.28 2.25
CA ALA A 435 -19.78 -8.15 3.17
C ALA A 435 -19.62 -8.53 4.66
N ASP A 436 -19.04 -9.70 4.97
CA ASP A 436 -18.61 -10.05 6.33
C ASP A 436 -17.29 -9.33 6.66
N LEU A 437 -17.36 -8.01 6.81
CA LEU A 437 -16.22 -7.12 6.97
C LEU A 437 -16.02 -6.73 8.43
N ASP A 438 -14.77 -6.73 8.88
CA ASP A 438 -14.32 -6.06 10.10
C ASP A 438 -12.79 -5.90 10.05
N THR A 439 -12.26 -5.14 11.00
CA THR A 439 -10.83 -4.83 11.08
C THR A 439 -9.92 -6.04 11.31
N GLY A 440 -10.47 -7.22 11.65
CA GLY A 440 -9.75 -8.49 11.78
C GLY A 440 -9.83 -9.40 10.56
N PHE A 441 -10.41 -8.94 9.44
CA PHE A 441 -10.69 -9.76 8.26
C PHE A 441 -9.45 -10.49 7.70
N ILE A 442 -8.36 -9.75 7.45
CA ILE A 442 -7.14 -10.32 6.84
C ILE A 442 -6.54 -11.41 7.74
N ALA A 443 -6.45 -11.15 9.05
CA ALA A 443 -5.93 -12.13 10.02
C ALA A 443 -6.81 -13.40 10.09
N ARG A 444 -8.14 -13.26 9.98
CA ARG A 444 -9.04 -14.40 10.00
C ARG A 444 -8.94 -15.29 8.76
N HIS A 445 -8.62 -14.68 7.61
CA HIS A 445 -8.54 -15.36 6.33
C HIS A 445 -7.11 -15.63 5.85
N GLU A 446 -6.13 -15.55 6.76
CA GLU A 446 -4.69 -15.71 6.48
C GLU A 446 -4.41 -16.96 5.64
N ALA A 447 -4.91 -18.13 6.05
CA ALA A 447 -4.66 -19.38 5.34
C ALA A 447 -5.09 -19.37 3.86
N ALA A 448 -6.15 -18.63 3.50
CA ALA A 448 -6.62 -18.51 2.12
C ALA A 448 -5.88 -17.42 1.35
N LEU A 449 -5.48 -16.33 2.02
CA LEU A 449 -4.83 -15.18 1.40
C LEU A 449 -3.35 -15.46 1.06
N PHE A 450 -2.66 -16.22 1.90
CA PHE A 450 -1.24 -16.56 1.76
C PHE A 450 -1.00 -17.98 1.23
N ALA A 451 -2.05 -18.67 0.79
CA ALA A 451 -1.90 -19.96 0.13
C ALA A 451 -0.97 -19.83 -1.10
N PRO A 452 -0.03 -20.76 -1.33
CA PRO A 452 0.73 -20.82 -2.57
C PRO A 452 -0.21 -20.94 -3.76
N ALA A 453 0.17 -20.32 -4.89
CA ALA A 453 -0.56 -20.51 -6.13
C ALA A 453 -0.57 -22.00 -6.51
N ALA A 454 -1.69 -22.50 -7.02
CA ALA A 454 -1.79 -23.88 -7.45
C ALA A 454 -0.91 -24.10 -8.69
N THR A 455 0.04 -25.02 -8.58
CA THR A 455 0.90 -25.48 -9.67
C THR A 455 0.37 -26.80 -10.21
N ASP A 456 -0.57 -26.74 -11.14
CA ASP A 456 -0.99 -27.94 -11.87
C ASP A 456 -0.20 -28.10 -13.18
N GLY A 457 -0.33 -29.26 -13.83
CA GLY A 457 0.41 -29.56 -15.07
C GLY A 457 0.15 -28.55 -16.20
N ASN A 458 -0.99 -27.85 -16.17
CA ASN A 458 -1.30 -26.78 -17.13
C ASN A 458 -0.50 -25.51 -16.85
N GLU A 459 -0.31 -25.07 -15.60
CA GLU A 459 0.53 -23.91 -15.29
C GLU A 459 2.00 -24.18 -15.67
N ILE A 460 2.47 -25.40 -15.44
CA ILE A 460 3.79 -25.86 -15.89
C ILE A 460 3.86 -25.84 -17.43
N ALA A 461 2.83 -26.34 -18.12
CA ALA A 461 2.76 -26.34 -19.58
C ALA A 461 2.73 -24.92 -20.17
N MET A 462 1.96 -24.01 -19.58
CA MET A 462 1.88 -22.60 -19.97
C MET A 462 3.25 -21.92 -19.81
N THR A 463 3.95 -22.22 -18.73
CA THR A 463 5.31 -21.72 -18.48
C THR A 463 6.31 -22.24 -19.49
N ALA A 464 6.32 -23.55 -19.72
CA ALA A 464 7.20 -24.17 -20.70
C ALA A 464 6.96 -23.58 -22.10
N LEU A 465 5.69 -23.39 -22.48
CA LEU A 465 5.33 -22.70 -23.72
C LEU A 465 5.84 -21.25 -23.75
N GLY A 466 5.68 -20.48 -22.67
CA GLY A 466 6.20 -19.11 -22.57
C GLY A 466 7.72 -19.03 -22.77
N LEU A 467 8.47 -19.93 -22.13
CA LEU A 467 9.92 -20.05 -22.29
C LEU A 467 10.32 -20.41 -23.73
N LEU A 468 9.63 -21.36 -24.36
CA LEU A 468 9.89 -21.78 -25.73
C LEU A 468 9.61 -20.64 -26.73
N LEU A 469 8.52 -19.89 -26.55
CA LEU A 469 8.19 -18.73 -27.38
C LEU A 469 9.19 -17.59 -27.18
N ALA A 470 9.62 -17.33 -25.93
CA ALA A 470 10.67 -16.35 -25.65
C ALA A 470 12.01 -16.74 -26.29
N ARG A 471 12.39 -18.02 -26.25
CA ARG A 471 13.56 -18.55 -26.96
C ARG A 471 13.45 -18.41 -28.47
N GLN A 472 12.31 -18.72 -29.08
CA GLN A 472 12.10 -18.55 -30.52
C GLN A 472 12.23 -17.08 -30.96
N LYS A 473 11.79 -16.14 -30.11
CA LYS A 473 11.90 -14.70 -30.36
C LYS A 473 13.34 -14.20 -30.21
N ASN A 474 14.05 -14.66 -29.18
CA ASN A 474 15.43 -14.25 -28.88
C ASN A 474 16.50 -15.03 -29.68
N GLY A 475 16.13 -16.18 -30.25
CA GLY A 475 17.00 -17.09 -31.02
C GLY A 475 17.44 -16.56 -32.38
N LYS A 476 17.41 -15.25 -32.62
CA LYS A 476 18.22 -14.64 -33.66
C LYS A 476 19.52 -14.20 -33.00
N PRO A 477 20.58 -15.03 -32.98
CA PRO A 477 21.85 -14.59 -32.44
C PRO A 477 22.31 -13.35 -33.22
N ASP A 478 22.95 -12.44 -32.50
CA ASP A 478 23.66 -11.27 -33.04
C ASP A 478 24.96 -11.70 -33.77
N SER A 479 24.90 -12.83 -34.48
CA SER A 479 25.92 -13.29 -35.40
C SER A 479 25.81 -12.42 -36.65
N GLN A 480 26.38 -11.20 -36.56
CA GLN A 480 26.58 -10.35 -37.75
C GLN A 480 27.36 -11.09 -38.86
N ALA A 481 28.08 -12.16 -38.50
CA ALA A 481 28.88 -12.97 -39.41
C ALA A 481 28.04 -13.90 -40.33
N ASP A 482 26.93 -14.47 -39.84
CA ASP A 482 26.03 -15.31 -40.66
C ASP A 482 24.58 -15.30 -40.12
N PRO A 483 23.73 -14.41 -40.64
CA PRO A 483 22.30 -14.35 -40.31
C PRO A 483 21.50 -15.58 -40.76
N TYR A 484 22.01 -16.37 -41.71
CA TYR A 484 21.32 -17.51 -42.31
C TYR A 484 21.80 -18.86 -41.76
N SER A 485 22.69 -18.87 -40.77
CA SER A 485 23.22 -20.09 -40.18
C SER A 485 22.08 -20.98 -39.63
N PRO A 486 22.00 -22.26 -40.02
CA PRO A 486 20.99 -23.18 -39.50
C PRO A 486 21.16 -23.45 -37.99
N TRP A 487 22.34 -23.16 -37.43
CA TRP A 487 22.62 -23.26 -36.00
C TRP A 487 21.94 -22.17 -35.18
N ASN A 488 21.41 -21.14 -35.84
CA ASN A 488 20.59 -20.10 -35.21
C ASN A 488 19.16 -20.59 -34.93
N THR A 489 18.76 -21.76 -35.44
CA THR A 489 17.39 -22.27 -35.26
C THR A 489 17.20 -22.88 -33.88
N THR A 490 16.10 -22.53 -33.21
CA THR A 490 15.70 -23.11 -31.91
C THR A 490 14.74 -24.29 -32.06
N ALA A 491 14.78 -24.99 -33.19
CA ALA A 491 13.79 -26.01 -33.58
C ALA A 491 14.18 -27.44 -33.17
N ALA A 492 15.14 -27.59 -32.24
CA ALA A 492 15.64 -28.88 -31.72
C ALA A 492 15.92 -29.93 -32.83
N PHE A 493 16.57 -29.52 -33.93
CA PHE A 493 16.75 -30.35 -35.12
C PHE A 493 17.35 -31.74 -34.85
N ARG A 494 16.80 -32.77 -35.52
CA ARG A 494 17.28 -34.15 -35.54
C ARG A 494 17.13 -34.71 -36.96
N LEU A 495 18.12 -35.47 -37.43
CA LEU A 495 18.19 -35.93 -38.83
C LEU A 495 17.13 -37.00 -39.18
N ASN A 496 16.75 -37.87 -38.23
CA ASN A 496 15.86 -39.02 -38.46
C ASN A 496 14.94 -39.31 -37.25
N ALA A 497 14.59 -38.29 -36.48
CA ALA A 497 13.73 -38.40 -35.31
C ALA A 497 12.89 -37.14 -35.14
N PRO A 498 11.78 -37.18 -34.39
CA PRO A 498 11.07 -35.97 -33.99
C PRO A 498 12.02 -35.00 -33.29
N ALA A 499 11.84 -33.71 -33.55
CA ALA A 499 12.58 -32.65 -32.88
C ALA A 499 12.20 -32.65 -31.38
N ARG A 500 13.15 -33.11 -30.55
CA ARG A 500 12.95 -33.30 -29.11
C ARG A 500 14.06 -32.65 -28.31
N GLU A 501 13.67 -31.97 -27.25
CA GLU A 501 14.55 -31.39 -26.24
C GLU A 501 13.99 -31.58 -24.83
N THR A 502 14.81 -31.31 -23.82
CA THR A 502 14.40 -31.24 -22.42
C THR A 502 14.55 -29.81 -21.97
N LEU A 503 13.45 -29.24 -21.46
CA LEU A 503 13.40 -27.89 -20.93
C LEU A 503 13.54 -27.95 -19.41
N CYS A 504 14.69 -27.53 -18.90
CA CYS A 504 14.94 -27.39 -17.46
C CYS A 504 14.73 -25.95 -17.02
N PHE A 505 14.00 -25.74 -15.93
CA PHE A 505 13.78 -24.44 -15.32
C PHE A 505 13.39 -24.61 -13.85
N VAL A 506 13.57 -23.57 -13.06
CA VAL A 506 13.04 -23.50 -11.70
C VAL A 506 11.73 -22.72 -11.76
N PHE A 507 10.68 -23.28 -11.19
CA PHE A 507 9.36 -22.68 -11.08
C PHE A 507 9.04 -22.48 -9.61
N ASP A 508 8.92 -21.24 -9.15
CA ASP A 508 8.68 -20.91 -7.73
C ASP A 508 9.54 -21.74 -6.77
N ASN A 509 10.86 -21.75 -7.03
CA ASN A 509 11.90 -22.49 -6.29
C ASN A 509 11.88 -24.03 -6.44
N GLN A 510 11.04 -24.58 -7.31
CA GLN A 510 11.04 -26.02 -7.62
C GLN A 510 11.71 -26.28 -8.97
N PRO A 511 12.79 -27.08 -9.04
CA PRO A 511 13.40 -27.46 -10.31
C PRO A 511 12.47 -28.42 -11.06
N LEU A 512 12.16 -28.08 -12.30
CA LEU A 512 11.33 -28.85 -13.22
C LEU A 512 12.10 -29.20 -14.49
N SER A 513 11.79 -30.38 -15.03
CA SER A 513 12.32 -30.88 -16.29
C SER A 513 11.16 -31.37 -17.15
N VAL A 514 10.90 -30.66 -18.24
CA VAL A 514 9.78 -30.95 -19.14
C VAL A 514 10.32 -31.51 -20.46
N GLY A 515 9.82 -32.67 -20.88
CA GLY A 515 10.12 -33.20 -22.22
C GLY A 515 9.36 -32.40 -23.27
N VAL A 516 10.02 -31.95 -24.33
CA VAL A 516 9.40 -31.13 -25.38
C VAL A 516 9.55 -31.84 -26.71
N THR A 517 8.43 -32.12 -27.38
CA THR A 517 8.40 -32.50 -28.79
C THR A 517 7.85 -31.32 -29.60
N HIS A 518 8.62 -30.84 -30.58
CA HIS A 518 8.18 -29.77 -31.49
C HIS A 518 7.24 -30.34 -32.54
N GLU A 519 6.07 -29.73 -32.69
CA GLU A 519 5.02 -30.14 -33.62
C GLU A 519 4.66 -29.00 -34.58
N ALA A 520 3.94 -29.31 -35.66
CA ALA A 520 3.48 -28.30 -36.60
C ALA A 520 2.47 -27.36 -35.92
N GLY A 521 2.91 -26.15 -35.57
CA GLY A 521 2.07 -25.12 -34.96
C GLY A 521 2.06 -25.12 -33.43
N GLY A 522 2.91 -25.90 -32.76
CA GLY A 522 2.96 -25.93 -31.30
C GLY A 522 3.96 -26.94 -30.73
N PHE A 523 3.69 -27.41 -29.53
CA PHE A 523 4.53 -28.34 -28.79
C PHE A 523 3.67 -29.39 -28.08
N SER A 524 4.24 -30.58 -27.92
CA SER A 524 3.76 -31.60 -26.99
C SER A 524 4.73 -31.67 -25.81
N LEU A 525 4.21 -31.40 -24.61
CA LEU A 525 4.95 -31.23 -23.36
C LEU A 525 4.71 -32.43 -22.45
N GLU A 526 5.77 -33.15 -22.10
CA GLU A 526 5.73 -34.30 -21.19
C GLU A 526 5.92 -33.82 -19.75
N ILE A 527 4.84 -33.85 -18.97
CA ILE A 527 4.76 -33.39 -17.58
C ILE A 527 4.09 -34.51 -16.76
N ASP A 528 4.74 -34.96 -15.69
CA ASP A 528 4.27 -36.06 -14.82
C ASP A 528 3.87 -37.33 -15.60
N GLY A 529 4.62 -37.65 -16.65
CA GLY A 529 4.37 -38.81 -17.52
C GLY A 529 3.15 -38.68 -18.44
N ARG A 530 2.60 -37.47 -18.59
CA ARG A 530 1.50 -37.16 -19.52
C ARG A 530 1.99 -36.20 -20.60
N ALA A 531 1.58 -36.47 -21.84
CA ALA A 531 1.78 -35.55 -22.96
C ALA A 531 0.65 -34.51 -22.98
N ILE A 532 1.02 -33.24 -22.93
CA ILE A 532 0.13 -32.08 -22.89
C ILE A 532 0.36 -31.25 -24.16
N SER A 533 -0.68 -31.07 -24.98
CA SER A 533 -0.59 -30.25 -26.19
C SER A 533 -0.68 -28.76 -25.84
N ALA A 534 0.29 -27.98 -26.32
CA ALA A 534 0.39 -26.54 -26.06
C ALA A 534 0.76 -25.76 -27.32
N HIS A 535 0.01 -24.72 -27.65
CA HIS A 535 0.33 -23.78 -28.73
C HIS A 535 -0.10 -22.35 -28.38
N GLY A 536 0.52 -21.35 -29.00
CA GLY A 536 0.25 -19.97 -28.62
C GLY A 536 1.12 -18.95 -29.32
N GLY A 537 1.12 -17.73 -28.77
CA GLY A 537 1.95 -16.63 -29.23
C GLY A 537 2.31 -15.68 -28.09
N LEU A 538 3.48 -15.07 -28.23
CA LEU A 538 4.02 -14.04 -27.34
C LEU A 538 4.33 -12.80 -28.18
N SER A 539 3.72 -11.67 -27.84
CA SER A 539 3.92 -10.42 -28.56
C SER A 539 5.14 -9.63 -28.05
N GLU A 540 5.43 -8.50 -28.70
CA GLU A 540 6.51 -7.61 -28.27
C GLU A 540 6.24 -6.93 -26.93
N ASP A 541 5.00 -6.55 -26.67
CA ASP A 541 4.54 -5.97 -25.41
C ASP A 541 4.29 -7.01 -24.29
N GLY A 542 4.74 -8.25 -24.49
CA GLY A 542 4.67 -9.33 -23.50
C GLY A 542 3.29 -9.98 -23.33
N LYS A 543 2.29 -9.67 -24.17
CA LYS A 543 1.01 -10.38 -24.15
C LYS A 543 1.21 -11.82 -24.55
N PHE A 544 0.79 -12.70 -23.66
CA PHE A 544 0.89 -14.14 -23.81
C PHE A 544 -0.49 -14.72 -24.08
N ARG A 545 -0.63 -15.50 -25.14
CA ARG A 545 -1.85 -16.25 -25.47
C ARG A 545 -1.45 -17.69 -25.66
N ALA A 546 -2.14 -18.58 -24.97
CA ALA A 546 -1.84 -19.99 -25.03
C ALA A 546 -3.11 -20.83 -25.02
N THR A 547 -3.06 -21.93 -25.75
CA THR A 547 -4.06 -22.98 -25.76
C THR A 547 -3.37 -24.25 -25.27
N VAL A 548 -3.77 -24.72 -24.10
CA VAL A 548 -3.26 -25.97 -23.49
C VAL A 548 -4.42 -26.94 -23.36
N GLU A 549 -4.30 -28.15 -23.90
CA GLU A 549 -5.39 -29.15 -23.93
C GLU A 549 -6.72 -28.58 -24.47
N GLY A 550 -6.64 -27.75 -25.52
CA GLY A 550 -7.79 -27.10 -26.14
C GLY A 550 -8.38 -25.93 -25.34
N ARG A 551 -7.85 -25.60 -24.15
CA ARG A 551 -8.31 -24.48 -23.33
C ARG A 551 -7.45 -23.24 -23.59
N LYS A 552 -8.10 -22.18 -24.07
CA LYS A 552 -7.43 -20.91 -24.35
C LYS A 552 -7.40 -20.02 -23.11
N ARG A 553 -6.22 -19.54 -22.76
CA ARG A 553 -5.98 -18.53 -21.70
C ARG A 553 -5.08 -17.40 -22.23
N GLN A 554 -5.13 -16.27 -21.55
CA GLN A 554 -4.35 -15.09 -21.88
C GLN A 554 -3.77 -14.46 -20.62
N GLY A 555 -2.61 -13.85 -20.74
CA GLY A 555 -1.89 -13.20 -19.66
C GLY A 555 -0.69 -12.44 -20.17
N HIS A 556 0.33 -12.32 -19.33
CA HIS A 556 1.60 -11.69 -19.72
C HIS A 556 2.79 -12.59 -19.39
N PHE A 557 3.80 -12.56 -20.23
CA PHE A 557 5.06 -13.27 -20.02
C PHE A 557 6.22 -12.32 -20.30
N PHE A 558 6.96 -11.98 -19.24
CA PHE A 558 8.05 -11.02 -19.30
C PHE A 558 9.39 -11.69 -18.96
N ALA A 559 10.47 -11.11 -19.46
CA ALA A 559 11.84 -11.57 -19.23
C ALA A 559 12.69 -10.41 -18.70
N GLU A 560 13.42 -10.64 -17.62
CA GLU A 560 14.31 -9.69 -16.94
C GLU A 560 15.57 -10.41 -16.47
N ASP A 561 16.75 -10.01 -16.95
CA ASP A 561 18.04 -10.50 -16.46
C ASP A 561 18.14 -12.02 -16.30
N GLY A 562 17.63 -12.77 -17.29
CA GLY A 562 17.62 -14.24 -17.29
C GLY A 562 16.53 -14.90 -16.43
N ARG A 563 15.69 -14.09 -15.78
CA ARG A 563 14.48 -14.50 -15.08
C ARG A 563 13.27 -14.22 -15.95
N TYR A 564 12.21 -14.99 -15.73
CA TYR A 564 10.94 -14.83 -16.42
C TYR A 564 9.81 -14.77 -15.41
N THR A 565 8.76 -14.04 -15.74
CA THR A 565 7.55 -14.00 -14.91
C THR A 565 6.32 -14.20 -15.78
N LEU A 566 5.50 -15.17 -15.41
CA LEU A 566 4.21 -15.45 -16.04
C LEU A 566 3.10 -14.88 -15.15
N PHE A 567 2.27 -14.01 -15.71
CA PHE A 567 1.06 -13.48 -15.08
C PHE A 567 -0.17 -14.13 -15.72
N LEU A 568 -0.98 -14.84 -14.93
CA LEU A 568 -2.20 -15.50 -15.38
C LEU A 568 -3.26 -15.46 -14.29
N ASP A 569 -4.48 -15.10 -14.66
CA ASP A 569 -5.65 -15.16 -13.77
C ASP A 569 -5.41 -14.47 -12.40
N GLY A 570 -4.63 -13.37 -12.41
CA GLY A 570 -4.27 -12.58 -11.23
C GLY A 570 -3.22 -13.19 -10.29
N GLU A 571 -2.65 -14.33 -10.67
CA GLU A 571 -1.46 -14.93 -10.07
C GLU A 571 -0.22 -14.58 -10.89
N HIS A 572 0.95 -14.66 -10.24
CA HIS A 572 2.24 -14.51 -10.88
C HIS A 572 3.17 -15.65 -10.47
N TYR A 573 3.94 -16.14 -11.43
CA TYR A 573 4.83 -17.28 -11.27
C TYR A 573 6.24 -16.87 -11.66
N ARG A 574 7.20 -17.09 -10.77
CA ARG A 574 8.60 -16.72 -10.98
C ARG A 574 9.36 -17.90 -11.55
N ILE A 575 10.07 -17.65 -12.64
CA ILE A 575 10.76 -18.66 -13.39
C ILE A 575 12.21 -18.24 -13.58
N SER A 576 13.14 -19.15 -13.32
CA SER A 576 14.54 -18.97 -13.70
C SER A 576 15.02 -20.15 -14.53
N GLN A 577 15.85 -19.87 -15.52
CA GLN A 577 16.60 -20.92 -16.22
C GLN A 577 18.03 -20.88 -15.68
N PRO A 578 18.43 -21.83 -14.82
CA PRO A 578 19.81 -21.87 -14.36
C PRO A 578 20.74 -22.03 -15.57
N ASP A 579 21.82 -21.25 -15.61
CA ASP A 579 22.89 -21.49 -16.58
C ASP A 579 23.46 -22.90 -16.29
N PRO A 580 23.59 -23.78 -17.29
CA PRO A 580 24.23 -25.09 -17.12
C PRO A 580 25.62 -25.03 -16.45
N VAL A 581 26.31 -23.88 -16.49
CA VAL A 581 27.61 -23.65 -15.86
C VAL A 581 27.50 -23.35 -14.36
N ASP A 582 26.43 -22.69 -13.90
CA ASP A 582 26.27 -22.20 -12.51
C ASP A 582 25.91 -23.31 -11.50
N ILE A 583 25.46 -24.47 -11.98
CA ILE A 583 25.05 -25.61 -11.13
C ILE A 583 26.25 -26.19 -10.35
N ALA A 584 27.50 -25.88 -10.74
CA ALA A 584 28.71 -26.41 -10.11
C ALA A 584 29.11 -25.70 -8.80
N ASP A 585 28.69 -24.44 -8.54
CA ASP A 585 29.27 -23.61 -7.47
C ASP A 585 28.32 -23.31 -6.28
N ALA A 586 27.05 -23.72 -6.33
CA ALA A 586 26.02 -23.22 -5.41
C ALA A 586 25.85 -23.94 -4.05
N ALA A 587 26.86 -24.61 -3.48
CA ALA A 587 26.69 -25.25 -2.16
C ALA A 587 27.92 -25.21 -1.24
N THR A 588 28.44 -24.01 -1.00
CA THR A 588 29.17 -23.66 0.23
C THR A 588 28.82 -22.23 0.59
N HIS A 589 27.72 -21.97 1.31
CA HIS A 589 27.46 -20.78 2.14
C HIS A 589 26.24 -21.09 3.03
N ALA A 590 26.48 -21.59 4.23
CA ALA A 590 25.45 -21.86 5.23
C ALA A 590 25.94 -21.27 6.57
N GLY A 591 25.46 -20.06 6.93
CA GLY A 591 25.82 -19.44 8.22
C GLY A 591 25.51 -17.95 8.40
N GLY A 592 25.17 -17.18 7.36
CA GLY A 592 24.90 -15.74 7.47
C GLY A 592 23.41 -15.41 7.66
N LEU A 593 23.12 -14.42 8.51
CA LEU A 593 21.83 -13.71 8.56
C LEU A 593 21.88 -12.53 7.60
N GLU A 594 21.06 -12.60 6.56
CA GLU A 594 21.01 -11.62 5.49
C GLU A 594 19.96 -10.53 5.73
N ALA A 595 20.16 -9.39 5.10
CA ALA A 595 19.19 -8.31 5.01
C ALA A 595 17.96 -8.82 4.23
N PRO A 596 16.78 -8.94 4.86
CA PRO A 596 15.58 -9.48 4.20
C PRO A 596 15.01 -8.49 3.17
N MET A 597 15.42 -7.23 3.26
CA MET A 597 15.01 -6.16 2.38
C MET A 597 16.12 -5.12 2.27
N PRO A 598 16.19 -4.31 1.21
CA PRO A 598 17.11 -3.19 1.16
C PRO A 598 16.65 -2.09 2.11
N GLY A 599 17.57 -1.46 2.81
CA GLY A 599 17.23 -0.45 3.82
C GLY A 599 18.44 0.23 4.42
N VAL A 600 18.20 1.08 5.41
CA VAL A 600 19.25 1.78 6.17
C VAL A 600 19.38 1.16 7.54
N ILE A 601 20.58 0.80 7.96
CA ILE A 601 20.84 0.31 9.32
C ILE A 601 20.60 1.45 10.31
N ARG A 602 19.69 1.24 11.26
CA ARG A 602 19.34 2.23 12.29
C ARG A 602 20.03 2.01 13.61
N ALA A 603 20.19 0.76 14.01
CA ALA A 603 20.85 0.43 15.27
C ALA A 603 21.50 -0.94 15.20
N LEU A 604 22.69 -1.05 15.80
CA LEU A 604 23.29 -2.33 16.12
C LEU A 604 22.99 -2.64 17.59
N LEU A 605 22.26 -3.73 17.84
CA LEU A 605 21.82 -4.14 19.18
C LEU A 605 22.70 -5.24 19.78
N SER A 606 23.57 -5.83 18.96
CA SER A 606 24.58 -6.81 19.36
C SER A 606 25.96 -6.39 18.86
N SER A 607 26.99 -7.16 19.23
CA SER A 607 28.39 -6.92 18.87
C SER A 607 29.09 -8.22 18.48
N ASP A 608 30.18 -8.11 17.72
CA ASP A 608 31.06 -9.24 17.40
C ASP A 608 31.45 -10.02 18.67
N GLY A 609 31.31 -11.34 18.60
CA GLY A 609 31.59 -12.28 19.69
C GLY A 609 30.51 -12.36 20.79
N ALA A 610 29.38 -11.65 20.67
CA ALA A 610 28.31 -11.71 21.66
C ALA A 610 27.56 -13.05 21.62
N ALA A 611 27.39 -13.66 22.79
CA ALA A 611 26.45 -14.76 22.97
C ALA A 611 25.02 -14.20 23.07
N VAL A 612 24.11 -14.75 22.28
CA VAL A 612 22.72 -14.28 22.15
C VAL A 612 21.74 -15.43 22.31
N GLU A 613 20.60 -15.15 22.90
CA GLU A 613 19.50 -16.11 23.04
C GLU A 613 18.60 -16.13 21.79
N ALA A 614 17.85 -17.21 21.61
CA ALA A 614 16.90 -17.31 20.50
C ALA A 614 15.85 -16.17 20.55
N GLY A 615 15.68 -15.44 19.45
CA GLY A 615 14.77 -14.30 19.34
C GLY A 615 15.34 -12.96 19.82
N GLU A 616 16.57 -12.94 20.35
CA GLU A 616 17.25 -11.72 20.75
C GLU A 616 17.50 -10.81 19.53
N ALA A 617 17.33 -9.50 19.71
CA ALA A 617 17.43 -8.53 18.63
C ALA A 617 18.91 -8.21 18.34
N LEU A 618 19.31 -8.28 17.08
CA LEU A 618 20.71 -8.13 16.66
C LEU A 618 20.95 -6.81 15.93
N VAL A 619 20.13 -6.52 14.92
CA VAL A 619 20.25 -5.34 14.06
C VAL A 619 18.86 -4.79 13.77
N VAL A 620 18.71 -3.47 13.86
CA VAL A 620 17.49 -2.77 13.42
C VAL A 620 17.79 -2.05 12.12
N MET A 621 16.98 -2.30 11.10
CA MET A 621 17.03 -1.57 9.85
C MET A 621 15.71 -0.84 9.63
N GLU A 622 15.76 0.26 8.89
CA GLU A 622 14.58 1.01 8.45
C GLU A 622 14.55 1.07 6.93
N ALA A 623 13.37 0.78 6.38
CA ALA A 623 13.06 1.01 4.99
C ALA A 623 11.64 1.55 4.89
N MET A 624 11.44 2.60 4.10
CA MET A 624 10.10 3.14 3.78
C MET A 624 9.28 3.48 5.03
N LYS A 625 9.93 4.06 6.06
CA LYS A 625 9.36 4.42 7.38
C LYS A 625 8.92 3.23 8.25
N MET A 626 9.28 2.02 7.87
CA MET A 626 9.07 0.81 8.67
C MET A 626 10.41 0.33 9.25
N GLU A 627 10.43 0.09 10.55
CA GLU A 627 11.56 -0.54 11.23
C GLU A 627 11.38 -2.06 11.20
N HIS A 628 12.46 -2.77 10.87
CA HIS A 628 12.54 -4.22 10.92
C HIS A 628 13.72 -4.64 11.79
N THR A 629 13.51 -5.62 12.66
CA THR A 629 14.53 -6.11 13.59
C THR A 629 14.96 -7.51 13.19
N ILE A 630 16.23 -7.67 12.81
CA ILE A 630 16.86 -8.97 12.62
C ILE A 630 17.09 -9.59 13.99
N ARG A 631 16.59 -10.81 14.18
CA ARG A 631 16.66 -11.54 15.45
C ARG A 631 17.46 -12.81 15.29
N ALA A 632 18.12 -13.24 16.36
CA ALA A 632 18.83 -14.50 16.40
C ALA A 632 17.84 -15.67 16.18
N PRO A 633 18.07 -16.56 15.20
CA PRO A 633 17.14 -17.67 14.90
C PRO A 633 17.19 -18.79 15.96
N ALA A 634 18.29 -18.85 16.72
CA ALA A 634 18.53 -19.81 17.79
C ALA A 634 19.47 -19.17 18.83
N LYS A 635 19.74 -19.89 19.93
CA LYS A 635 20.83 -19.52 20.83
C LYS A 635 22.17 -19.77 20.13
N GLY A 636 23.11 -18.82 20.24
CA GLY A 636 24.40 -18.93 19.55
C GLY A 636 25.29 -17.73 19.77
N THR A 637 26.33 -17.62 18.96
CA THR A 637 27.30 -16.52 19.00
C THR A 637 27.25 -15.73 17.69
N VAL A 638 27.18 -14.41 17.80
CA VAL A 638 27.40 -13.50 16.67
C VAL A 638 28.90 -13.49 16.37
N THR A 639 29.32 -14.09 15.26
CA THR A 639 30.75 -14.18 14.92
C THR A 639 31.27 -12.89 14.29
N ALA A 640 30.44 -12.21 13.49
CA ALA A 640 30.75 -10.88 12.94
C ALA A 640 29.47 -10.11 12.58
N ILE A 641 29.51 -8.79 12.71
CA ILE A 641 28.53 -7.85 12.18
C ILE A 641 29.17 -7.11 10.99
N ASN A 642 28.60 -7.30 9.81
CA ASN A 642 29.13 -6.84 8.54
C ASN A 642 28.56 -5.50 8.06
N CYS A 643 27.95 -4.72 8.97
CA CYS A 643 27.37 -3.41 8.67
C CYS A 643 27.55 -2.42 9.84
N ILE A 644 27.46 -1.12 9.56
CA ILE A 644 27.48 -0.04 10.56
C ILE A 644 26.18 0.78 10.54
N GLU A 645 25.87 1.47 11.64
CA GLU A 645 24.73 2.39 11.70
C GLU A 645 24.82 3.47 10.62
N GLY A 646 23.72 3.66 9.89
CA GLY A 646 23.63 4.57 8.75
C GLY A 646 23.93 3.93 7.39
N ASP A 647 24.46 2.69 7.35
CA ASP A 647 24.73 2.01 6.08
C ASP A 647 23.45 1.74 5.30
N MET A 648 23.52 1.94 3.99
CA MET A 648 22.49 1.50 3.05
C MET A 648 22.87 0.11 2.52
N VAL A 649 22.03 -0.88 2.78
CA VAL A 649 22.26 -2.28 2.42
C VAL A 649 21.23 -2.76 1.39
N ALA A 650 21.64 -3.69 0.52
CA ALA A 650 20.75 -4.39 -0.41
C ALA A 650 20.11 -5.62 0.24
N ALA A 651 19.00 -6.12 -0.32
CA ALA A 651 18.44 -7.40 0.08
C ALA A 651 19.43 -8.53 -0.22
N GLY A 652 19.51 -9.52 0.66
CA GLY A 652 20.47 -10.62 0.58
C GLY A 652 21.90 -10.26 1.04
N ALA A 653 22.16 -8.99 1.40
CA ALA A 653 23.45 -8.63 1.97
C ALA A 653 23.61 -9.30 3.35
N VAL A 654 24.67 -10.09 3.55
CA VAL A 654 24.95 -10.70 4.86
C VAL A 654 25.21 -9.59 5.89
N LEU A 655 24.35 -9.49 6.90
CA LEU A 655 24.44 -8.47 7.95
C LEU A 655 25.17 -9.00 9.18
N VAL A 656 24.89 -10.25 9.55
CA VAL A 656 25.44 -10.88 10.74
C VAL A 656 25.85 -12.30 10.41
N ASP A 657 27.10 -12.65 10.64
CA ASP A 657 27.54 -14.04 10.66
C ASP A 657 27.16 -14.64 12.02
N PHE A 658 26.45 -15.77 11.98
CA PHE A 658 25.85 -16.36 13.18
C PHE A 658 26.22 -17.84 13.30
N GLU A 659 26.81 -18.22 14.42
CA GLU A 659 27.12 -19.60 14.74
C GLU A 659 26.16 -20.13 15.83
N PRO A 660 25.26 -21.07 15.49
CA PRO A 660 24.36 -21.67 16.47
C PRO A 660 25.16 -22.46 17.51
N GLU A 661 24.79 -22.36 18.79
CA GLU A 661 25.29 -23.29 19.80
C GLU A 661 24.65 -24.66 19.50
N GLY A 662 25.48 -25.68 19.19
CA GLY A 662 25.06 -26.94 18.57
C GLY A 662 23.86 -27.64 19.22
N ARG A 663 23.03 -28.29 18.39
CA ARG A 663 21.91 -29.15 18.79
C ARG A 663 22.33 -30.34 19.64
#